data_AF-A0A936D905-F1
#
_entry.id   AF-A0A936D905-F1
#
_cell.length_a   1.000
_cell.length_b   1.000
_cell.length_c   1.000
_cell.angle_alpha   90.00
_cell.angle_beta   90.00
_cell.angle_gamma   90.00
#
_symmetry.space_group_name_H-M   'P 1'
#
loop_
_entity.id
_entity.type
_entity.pdbx_description
1 polymer ?
#
loop_
_entity_poly.entity_id
_entity_poly.type
_entity_poly.pdbx_seq_one_letter_code
_entity_poly.pdbx_strand_id
1 'polypeptide(L)'
;MLLAWLAVLPLAVSARWSYEDAYDNVADGDWYRDADNETATLAWGESYVMASLAAMYRVTGDPMYLDRLAWHADGVLEQRDDARGVSDYRGISGACWRNMSYQDGAYCYAVHTGMLIHPMLEFVEAVRASPYADELAYDGESFGAKAEAYLAAAQESIAFHEFEWNPAGYYVFAADASFLDYAGSDQPLNQSNALGRALLLYGALTGDADATAKATALAARLRAMMTVAGDGAYLWNYWGGAYAGNGEDVSHAAINVDFAVQAARRGVVFDAADLEGLAATFVQRVYVDDGTIRNAIGGGPTNDGSYRPQVGRWLSLTPTRTAVYTAVRDLYDEDYAPADVGSGSLLLAWALLAEYEPPLCAPFFYVVDWDDQGEARQATAYGANILTTPPQLDAPCRVPVRFDAARTTTVAQWDGEAYHRVATWRAQAATRHVPYEPRWPFVYADDGVLFEFEDAFVEGEGIVVDEPDALVLPSIAGTPPDSAELDIELAYQPSGAGDLPLWWSLADAPASARIDAASGALTWTPTAPGSYAFTVQLDNDVGAVQQSFVVTVAGDDASDSSAGEGEPTSSSDGTTTVDGDGTIAGDGEGGSVTGDGEGGNTPGARDDVDAGGCACASAAPSRPGPHAVHATHAMWLPWLLAVVRRRRDRGTGPTRRVSRTRER
;
A
#
# COMPACT_ATOMS: atom_id res chain seq x y z
N MET A 1 8.56 -21.60 -42.85
CA MET A 1 8.98 -22.13 -41.54
C MET A 1 9.59 -20.99 -40.74
N LEU A 2 8.73 -20.22 -40.08
CA LEU A 2 9.13 -19.35 -38.97
C LEU A 2 8.59 -20.04 -37.72
N LEU A 3 9.49 -20.56 -36.88
CA LEU A 3 9.14 -20.95 -35.53
C LEU A 3 8.89 -19.65 -34.76
N ALA A 4 7.62 -19.28 -34.60
CA ALA A 4 7.23 -18.36 -33.55
C ALA A 4 7.40 -19.12 -32.23
N TRP A 5 8.24 -18.58 -31.35
CA TRP A 5 8.30 -19.02 -29.97
C TRP A 5 6.93 -18.71 -29.35
N LEU A 6 6.11 -19.73 -29.15
CA LEU A 6 5.00 -19.67 -28.20
C LEU A 6 5.63 -19.56 -26.81
N ALA A 7 5.90 -18.32 -26.39
CA ALA A 7 5.97 -18.04 -24.97
C ALA A 7 4.57 -18.34 -24.45
N VAL A 8 4.46 -19.40 -23.65
CA VAL A 8 3.35 -19.54 -22.70
C VAL A 8 3.48 -18.32 -21.79
N LEU A 9 2.86 -17.19 -22.18
CA LEU A 9 2.72 -16.06 -21.27
C LEU A 9 1.86 -16.61 -20.14
N PRO A 10 2.39 -16.70 -18.91
CA PRO A 10 1.61 -17.21 -17.80
C PRO A 10 0.34 -16.37 -17.66
N LEU A 11 -0.75 -17.01 -17.26
CA LEU A 11 -1.90 -16.29 -16.70
C LEU A 11 -1.37 -15.28 -15.68
N ALA A 12 -1.93 -14.07 -15.70
CA ALA A 12 -1.39 -12.93 -14.96
C ALA A 12 -1.14 -13.31 -13.50
N VAL A 13 0.11 -13.28 -13.06
CA VAL A 13 0.46 -13.43 -11.64
C VAL A 13 -0.29 -12.33 -10.89
N SER A 14 -1.14 -12.68 -9.93
CA SER A 14 -1.89 -11.67 -9.17
C SER A 14 -0.98 -10.59 -8.59
N ALA A 15 -1.56 -9.40 -8.50
CA ALA A 15 -0.91 -8.22 -7.96
C ALA A 15 -0.32 -8.42 -6.55
N ARG A 16 -0.87 -9.34 -5.74
CA ARG A 16 -0.27 -9.67 -4.43
C ARG A 16 1.12 -10.27 -4.55
N TRP A 17 1.35 -11.20 -5.47
CA TRP A 17 2.68 -11.78 -5.68
C TRP A 17 3.62 -10.82 -6.37
N SER A 18 3.09 -9.98 -7.26
CA SER A 18 3.81 -8.84 -7.81
C SER A 18 4.29 -7.88 -6.71
N TYR A 19 3.50 -7.69 -5.65
CA TYR A 19 3.95 -6.94 -4.48
C TYR A 19 5.05 -7.66 -3.71
N GLU A 20 4.90 -8.95 -3.40
CA GLU A 20 5.93 -9.70 -2.66
C GLU A 20 7.27 -9.75 -3.40
N ASP A 21 7.25 -9.97 -4.72
CA ASP A 21 8.46 -9.96 -5.56
C ASP A 21 9.11 -8.57 -5.61
N ALA A 22 8.33 -7.51 -5.37
CA ALA A 22 8.79 -6.13 -5.38
C ALA A 22 9.28 -5.62 -4.02
N TYR A 23 8.79 -6.18 -2.91
CA TYR A 23 8.96 -5.60 -1.57
C TYR A 23 10.44 -5.52 -1.16
N ASP A 24 11.23 -6.57 -1.41
CA ASP A 24 12.62 -6.64 -0.99
C ASP A 24 13.60 -5.95 -1.97
N ASN A 25 13.11 -5.37 -3.07
CA ASN A 25 13.97 -4.80 -4.13
C ASN A 25 14.88 -3.67 -3.67
N VAL A 26 14.48 -2.92 -2.62
CA VAL A 26 15.22 -1.75 -2.13
C VAL A 26 15.72 -2.01 -0.72
N ALA A 27 17.05 -2.13 -0.62
CA ALA A 27 17.76 -2.33 0.65
C ALA A 27 17.21 -3.53 1.44
N ASP A 28 16.94 -4.64 0.74
CA ASP A 28 16.45 -5.89 1.35
C ASP A 28 15.20 -5.67 2.23
N GLY A 29 14.31 -4.77 1.79
CA GLY A 29 13.06 -4.44 2.50
C GLY A 29 13.17 -3.25 3.48
N ASP A 30 14.34 -2.64 3.66
CA ASP A 30 14.47 -1.47 4.54
C ASP A 30 14.03 -0.15 3.88
N TRP A 31 14.03 -0.07 2.55
CA TRP A 31 13.58 1.12 1.81
C TRP A 31 14.28 2.42 2.28
N TYR A 32 13.52 3.37 2.86
CA TYR A 32 14.01 4.69 3.25
C TYR A 32 13.81 4.98 4.75
N ARG A 33 13.51 3.98 5.58
CA ARG A 33 13.20 4.13 7.01
C ARG A 33 14.21 4.99 7.80
N ASP A 34 15.48 4.88 7.45
CA ASP A 34 16.59 5.56 8.16
C ASP A 34 17.00 6.88 7.49
N ALA A 35 16.30 7.30 6.43
CA ALA A 35 16.54 8.57 5.76
C ALA A 35 15.90 9.72 6.53
N ASP A 36 16.42 10.94 6.39
CA ASP A 36 15.69 12.11 6.87
C ASP A 36 14.70 12.67 5.83
N ASN A 37 13.93 13.68 6.25
CA ASN A 37 12.97 14.36 5.39
C ASN A 37 13.49 15.66 4.78
N GLU A 38 14.80 15.96 4.89
CA GLU A 38 15.36 17.24 4.42
C GLU A 38 15.17 17.42 2.91
N THR A 39 15.13 16.31 2.17
CA THR A 39 14.81 16.25 0.72
C THR A 39 13.44 15.62 0.42
N ALA A 40 12.57 15.53 1.43
CA ALA A 40 11.24 14.92 1.36
C ALA A 40 11.22 13.41 1.06
N THR A 41 12.33 12.71 1.33
CA THR A 41 12.49 11.27 1.07
C THR A 41 11.49 10.44 1.86
N LEU A 42 11.29 10.76 3.15
CA LEU A 42 10.28 10.08 3.95
C LEU A 42 8.87 10.36 3.42
N ALA A 43 8.54 11.64 3.19
CA ALA A 43 7.20 12.04 2.79
C ALA A 43 6.74 11.48 1.43
N TRP A 44 7.65 11.34 0.46
CA TRP A 44 7.34 10.88 -0.91
C TRP A 44 7.96 9.55 -1.31
N GLY A 45 8.56 8.84 -0.36
CA GLY A 45 9.11 7.50 -0.53
C GLY A 45 8.56 6.58 0.55
N GLU A 46 9.00 6.80 1.79
CA GLU A 46 8.71 5.92 2.93
C GLU A 46 7.23 5.87 3.30
N SER A 47 6.52 7.00 3.21
CA SER A 47 5.08 7.04 3.47
C SER A 47 4.29 6.08 2.58
N TYR A 48 4.74 5.89 1.33
CA TYR A 48 4.10 4.97 0.40
C TYR A 48 4.45 3.51 0.71
N VAL A 49 5.66 3.23 1.19
CA VAL A 49 6.05 1.89 1.67
C VAL A 49 5.17 1.49 2.86
N MET A 50 5.04 2.37 3.86
CA MET A 50 4.17 2.15 5.01
C MET A 50 2.70 1.96 4.61
N ALA A 51 2.17 2.81 3.72
CA ALA A 51 0.80 2.66 3.21
C ALA A 51 0.60 1.35 2.43
N SER A 52 1.64 0.86 1.75
CA SER A 52 1.57 -0.40 1.00
C SER A 52 1.43 -1.60 1.94
N LEU A 53 2.12 -1.58 3.09
CA LEU A 53 2.02 -2.60 4.12
C LEU A 53 0.66 -2.59 4.80
N ALA A 54 0.11 -1.39 5.06
CA ALA A 54 -1.27 -1.26 5.56
C ALA A 54 -2.30 -1.83 4.56
N ALA A 55 -2.12 -1.57 3.26
CA ALA A 55 -2.95 -2.15 2.20
C ALA A 55 -2.85 -3.68 2.17
N MET A 56 -1.64 -4.23 2.22
CA MET A 56 -1.43 -5.68 2.24
C MET A 56 -2.02 -6.34 3.49
N TYR A 57 -1.96 -5.69 4.65
CA TYR A 57 -2.66 -6.18 5.84
C TYR A 57 -4.17 -6.26 5.62
N ARG A 58 -4.80 -5.23 5.04
CA ARG A 58 -6.25 -5.23 4.77
C ARG A 58 -6.69 -6.38 3.85
N VAL A 59 -5.83 -6.78 2.92
CA VAL A 59 -6.11 -7.86 1.97
C VAL A 59 -5.96 -9.24 2.59
N THR A 60 -4.96 -9.39 3.46
CA THR A 60 -4.47 -10.72 3.86
C THR A 60 -4.82 -11.08 5.29
N GLY A 61 -5.00 -10.09 6.16
CA GLY A 61 -5.10 -10.27 7.60
C GLY A 61 -3.82 -10.81 8.25
N ASP A 62 -2.70 -10.86 7.52
CA ASP A 62 -1.46 -11.47 8.00
C ASP A 62 -0.66 -10.49 8.88
N PRO A 63 -0.38 -10.84 10.16
CA PRO A 63 0.34 -9.97 11.09
C PRO A 63 1.77 -9.66 10.65
N MET A 64 2.37 -10.40 9.71
CA MET A 64 3.68 -10.07 9.13
C MET A 64 3.69 -8.64 8.56
N TYR A 65 2.61 -8.18 7.91
CA TYR A 65 2.56 -6.83 7.37
C TYR A 65 2.44 -5.77 8.46
N LEU A 66 1.82 -6.08 9.60
CA LEU A 66 1.85 -5.21 10.78
C LEU A 66 3.27 -5.14 11.34
N ASP A 67 3.97 -6.26 11.41
CA ASP A 67 5.35 -6.29 11.90
C ASP A 67 6.31 -5.44 11.05
N ARG A 68 6.23 -5.61 9.73
CA ARG A 68 6.95 -4.77 8.77
C ARG A 68 6.53 -3.30 8.88
N LEU A 69 5.23 -3.00 9.02
CA LEU A 69 4.76 -1.63 9.15
C LEU A 69 5.29 -0.97 10.45
N ALA A 70 5.32 -1.71 11.55
CA ALA A 70 5.93 -1.26 12.80
C ALA A 70 7.43 -0.97 12.63
N TRP A 71 8.16 -1.86 11.96
CA TRP A 71 9.57 -1.64 11.59
C TRP A 71 9.72 -0.26 10.92
N HIS A 72 9.02 -0.01 9.82
CA HIS A 72 9.12 1.25 9.08
C HIS A 72 8.64 2.49 9.90
N ALA A 73 7.54 2.36 10.65
CA ALA A 73 7.01 3.45 11.46
C ALA A 73 7.98 3.91 12.55
N ASP A 74 8.65 2.97 13.22
CA ASP A 74 9.66 3.27 14.24
C ASP A 74 10.85 4.03 13.64
N GLY A 75 11.34 3.59 12.47
CA GLY A 75 12.40 4.30 11.75
C GLY A 75 12.00 5.75 11.40
N VAL A 76 10.79 5.96 10.90
CA VAL A 76 10.28 7.30 10.60
C VAL A 76 10.20 8.18 11.86
N LEU A 77 9.81 7.62 13.02
CA LEU A 77 9.74 8.35 14.28
C LEU A 77 11.13 8.69 14.84
N GLU A 78 12.13 7.84 14.65
CA GLU A 78 13.53 8.17 14.96
C GLU A 78 14.04 9.37 14.15
N GLN A 79 13.46 9.60 12.97
CA GLN A 79 13.81 10.70 12.07
C GLN A 79 12.97 11.97 12.29
N ARG A 80 12.05 11.97 13.27
CA ARG A 80 11.28 13.15 13.67
C ARG A 80 12.20 14.22 14.25
N ASP A 81 11.90 15.49 14.00
CA ASP A 81 12.82 16.59 14.28
C ASP A 81 13.17 16.73 15.78
N ASP A 82 12.22 16.45 16.68
CA ASP A 82 12.43 16.39 18.13
C ASP A 82 13.30 15.21 18.59
N ALA A 83 13.16 14.05 17.94
CA ALA A 83 14.03 12.89 18.17
C ALA A 83 15.46 13.17 17.69
N ARG A 84 15.62 13.82 16.53
CA ARG A 84 16.93 14.20 15.96
C ARG A 84 17.56 15.43 16.63
N GLY A 85 16.78 16.22 17.37
CA GLY A 85 17.23 17.47 17.99
C GLY A 85 17.51 18.59 16.99
N VAL A 86 16.79 18.61 15.87
CA VAL A 86 16.89 19.65 14.84
C VAL A 86 15.66 20.57 14.87
N SER A 87 15.82 21.82 14.44
CA SER A 87 14.75 22.82 14.48
C SER A 87 14.24 23.22 13.10
N ASP A 88 12.97 23.63 13.04
CA ASP A 88 12.39 24.36 11.92
C ASP A 88 12.82 25.84 11.89
N TYR A 89 12.26 26.61 10.95
CA TYR A 89 12.56 28.03 10.76
C TYR A 89 12.24 28.92 11.96
N ARG A 90 11.38 28.46 12.88
CA ARG A 90 11.02 29.18 14.12
C ARG A 90 12.01 28.90 15.24
N GLY A 91 12.98 28.01 15.00
CA GLY A 91 13.90 27.51 16.03
C GLY A 91 13.27 26.45 16.92
N ILE A 92 12.10 25.88 16.54
CA ILE A 92 11.40 24.87 17.32
C ILE A 92 11.83 23.49 16.83
N SER A 93 12.32 22.67 17.75
CA SER A 93 12.49 21.23 17.54
C SER A 93 11.24 20.54 18.11
N GLY A 94 10.40 20.00 17.25
CA GLY A 94 9.09 19.46 17.63
C GLY A 94 8.67 18.27 16.79
N ALA A 95 7.46 17.77 17.02
CA ALA A 95 6.94 16.53 16.42
C ALA A 95 6.59 16.68 14.93
N CYS A 96 7.57 17.02 14.09
CA CYS A 96 7.41 17.16 12.65
C CYS A 96 8.65 16.68 11.90
N TRP A 97 8.61 16.76 10.56
CA TRP A 97 9.72 16.38 9.69
C TRP A 97 10.03 17.52 8.73
N ARG A 98 11.04 18.35 9.05
CA ARG A 98 11.38 19.52 8.21
C ARG A 98 11.89 19.11 6.84
N ASN A 99 11.55 19.94 5.85
CA ASN A 99 12.17 19.94 4.54
C ASN A 99 13.07 21.17 4.38
N MET A 100 14.19 21.01 3.68
CA MET A 100 15.14 22.07 3.36
C MET A 100 15.44 22.18 1.87
N SER A 101 14.75 21.42 1.02
CA SER A 101 15.04 21.30 -0.41
C SER A 101 14.10 22.11 -1.30
N TYR A 102 12.91 22.47 -0.83
CA TYR A 102 11.94 23.21 -1.63
C TYR A 102 12.24 24.71 -1.68
N GLN A 103 12.73 25.25 -0.57
CA GLN A 103 13.09 26.66 -0.40
C GLN A 103 14.23 26.76 0.63
N ASP A 104 14.90 27.92 0.69
CA ASP A 104 16.10 28.18 1.51
C ASP A 104 15.86 28.27 3.04
N GLY A 105 14.87 27.54 3.57
CA GLY A 105 14.57 27.49 5.01
C GLY A 105 13.95 26.17 5.44
N ALA A 106 14.30 25.72 6.65
CA ALA A 106 13.76 24.51 7.25
C ALA A 106 12.28 24.68 7.59
N TYR A 107 11.38 24.04 6.84
CA TYR A 107 9.94 24.14 7.08
C TYR A 107 9.32 22.76 7.25
N CYS A 108 8.52 22.59 8.29
CA CYS A 108 7.69 21.41 8.48
C CYS A 108 6.38 21.60 7.72
N TYR A 109 6.27 20.95 6.56
CA TYR A 109 5.07 21.02 5.73
C TYR A 109 3.98 20.09 6.26
N ALA A 110 2.76 20.61 6.48
CA ALA A 110 1.61 19.81 6.92
C ALA A 110 1.35 18.59 6.03
N VAL A 111 1.60 18.71 4.71
CA VAL A 111 1.49 17.59 3.78
C VAL A 111 2.45 16.45 4.11
N HIS A 112 3.70 16.74 4.48
CA HIS A 112 4.68 15.70 4.80
C HIS A 112 4.25 14.94 6.05
N THR A 113 3.85 15.69 7.09
CA THR A 113 3.33 15.11 8.32
C THR A 113 2.11 14.24 8.06
N GLY A 114 1.12 14.73 7.31
CA GLY A 114 -0.08 13.97 6.96
C GLY A 114 0.21 12.69 6.16
N MET A 115 1.19 12.73 5.26
CA MET A 115 1.63 11.52 4.53
C MET A 115 2.26 10.49 5.45
N LEU A 116 3.07 10.91 6.42
CA LEU A 116 3.83 10.01 7.31
C LEU A 116 2.99 9.41 8.43
N ILE A 117 2.12 10.19 9.06
CA ILE A 117 1.35 9.71 10.22
C ILE A 117 0.08 8.95 9.81
N HIS A 118 -0.40 9.10 8.59
CA HIS A 118 -1.60 8.37 8.15
C HIS A 118 -1.44 6.85 8.21
N PRO A 119 -0.39 6.22 7.62
CA PRO A 119 -0.22 4.78 7.72
C PRO A 119 0.10 4.30 9.16
N MET A 120 0.68 5.15 10.00
CA MET A 120 0.79 4.86 11.45
C MET A 120 -0.59 4.75 12.10
N LEU A 121 -1.53 5.62 11.74
CA LEU A 121 -2.92 5.53 12.21
C LEU A 121 -3.65 4.32 11.60
N GLU A 122 -3.34 3.92 10.37
CA GLU A 122 -3.86 2.67 9.78
C GLU A 122 -3.37 1.44 10.54
N PHE A 123 -2.11 1.43 11.01
CA PHE A 123 -1.62 0.40 11.93
C PHE A 123 -2.45 0.36 13.23
N VAL A 124 -2.76 1.51 13.81
CA VAL A 124 -3.59 1.59 15.03
C VAL A 124 -5.00 1.03 14.79
N GLU A 125 -5.63 1.41 13.67
CA GLU A 125 -6.95 0.91 13.27
C GLU A 125 -6.92 -0.62 13.09
N ALA A 126 -5.91 -1.12 12.36
CA ALA A 126 -5.70 -2.54 12.10
C ALA A 126 -5.51 -3.35 13.39
N VAL A 127 -4.58 -2.95 14.26
CA VAL A 127 -4.31 -3.66 15.53
C VAL A 127 -5.56 -3.73 16.39
N ARG A 128 -6.30 -2.61 16.53
CA ARG A 128 -7.54 -2.55 17.34
C ARG A 128 -8.69 -3.37 16.77
N ALA A 129 -8.71 -3.58 15.46
CA ALA A 129 -9.70 -4.41 14.78
C ALA A 129 -9.32 -5.90 14.76
N SER A 130 -8.09 -6.24 15.15
CA SER A 130 -7.51 -7.57 15.07
C SER A 130 -7.39 -8.27 16.43
N PRO A 131 -7.17 -9.60 16.47
CA PRO A 131 -6.82 -10.31 17.70
C PRO A 131 -5.33 -10.17 18.09
N TYR A 132 -4.53 -9.41 17.33
CA TYR A 132 -3.06 -9.45 17.42
C TYR A 132 -2.45 -8.45 18.42
N ALA A 133 -3.26 -7.73 19.21
CA ALA A 133 -2.75 -6.69 20.11
C ALA A 133 -1.69 -7.17 21.12
N ASP A 134 -1.78 -8.42 21.57
CA ASP A 134 -0.83 -9.02 22.52
C ASP A 134 0.36 -9.71 21.83
N GLU A 135 0.35 -9.80 20.49
CA GLU A 135 1.47 -10.38 19.75
C GLU A 135 2.66 -9.44 19.72
N LEU A 136 3.85 -10.04 19.73
CA LEU A 136 5.11 -9.31 19.73
C LEU A 136 5.51 -8.94 18.31
N ALA A 137 5.90 -7.68 18.14
CA ALA A 137 6.56 -7.16 16.96
C ALA A 137 8.06 -7.55 16.94
N TYR A 138 8.75 -7.12 15.89
CA TYR A 138 10.13 -7.43 15.56
C TYR A 138 11.13 -7.16 16.69
N ASP A 139 10.83 -6.21 17.58
CA ASP A 139 11.67 -5.79 18.71
C ASP A 139 11.24 -6.37 20.05
N GLY A 140 10.20 -7.20 20.07
CA GLY A 140 9.66 -7.82 21.28
C GLY A 140 8.68 -6.93 22.06
N GLU A 141 8.32 -5.74 21.58
CA GLU A 141 7.17 -5.00 22.09
C GLU A 141 5.86 -5.50 21.48
N SER A 142 4.74 -5.42 22.20
CA SER A 142 3.47 -5.87 21.63
C SER A 142 2.93 -4.89 20.58
N PHE A 143 2.20 -5.38 19.58
CA PHE A 143 1.53 -4.52 18.61
C PHE A 143 0.57 -3.52 19.28
N GLY A 144 -0.09 -3.90 20.37
CA GLY A 144 -0.92 -3.01 21.17
C GLY A 144 -0.14 -1.86 21.80
N ALA A 145 1.06 -2.12 22.32
CA ALA A 145 1.92 -1.07 22.87
C ALA A 145 2.38 -0.09 21.77
N LYS A 146 2.80 -0.63 20.61
CA LYS A 146 3.17 0.17 19.43
C LYS A 146 2.00 1.00 18.93
N ALA A 147 0.78 0.45 18.89
CA ALA A 147 -0.42 1.17 18.47
C ALA A 147 -0.69 2.39 19.37
N GLU A 148 -0.53 2.27 20.69
CA GLU A 148 -0.67 3.41 21.59
C GLU A 148 0.45 4.45 21.39
N ALA A 149 1.68 4.01 21.15
CA ALA A 149 2.81 4.91 20.85
C ALA A 149 2.58 5.68 19.53
N TYR A 150 2.13 5.01 18.48
CA TYR A 150 1.85 5.62 17.17
C TYR A 150 0.67 6.58 17.22
N LEU A 151 -0.37 6.25 17.99
CA LEU A 151 -1.49 7.15 18.20
C LEU A 151 -1.06 8.44 18.93
N ALA A 152 -0.21 8.32 19.95
CA ALA A 152 0.35 9.46 20.67
C ALA A 152 1.26 10.31 19.77
N ALA A 153 2.14 9.67 18.98
CA ALA A 153 3.00 10.37 18.03
C ALA A 153 2.20 11.13 16.97
N ALA A 154 1.14 10.52 16.41
CA ALA A 154 0.24 11.18 15.47
C ALA A 154 -0.46 12.39 16.10
N GLN A 155 -0.92 12.29 17.35
CA GLN A 155 -1.51 13.41 18.08
C GLN A 155 -0.55 14.58 18.23
N GLU A 156 0.69 14.32 18.66
CA GLU A 156 1.73 15.36 18.80
C GLU A 156 2.03 16.03 17.46
N SER A 157 2.12 15.24 16.39
CA SER A 157 2.39 15.73 15.05
C SER A 157 1.23 16.53 14.45
N ILE A 158 -0.01 16.15 14.69
CA ILE A 158 -1.19 16.97 14.35
C ILE A 158 -1.12 18.31 15.11
N ALA A 159 -0.86 18.25 16.42
CA ALA A 159 -0.81 19.44 17.28
C ALA A 159 0.31 20.42 16.86
N PHE A 160 1.40 19.93 16.27
CA PHE A 160 2.48 20.78 15.77
C PHE A 160 2.01 21.75 14.68
N HIS A 161 1.00 21.39 13.88
CA HIS A 161 0.48 22.18 12.76
C HIS A 161 -0.65 23.14 13.16
N GLU A 162 -1.00 23.26 14.45
CA GLU A 162 -2.10 24.12 14.90
C GLU A 162 -1.90 25.61 14.57
N PHE A 163 -0.66 26.07 14.50
CA PHE A 163 -0.33 27.46 14.13
C PHE A 163 -0.66 27.81 12.68
N GLU A 164 -0.81 26.80 11.81
CA GLU A 164 -1.21 26.96 10.40
C GLU A 164 -2.73 26.85 10.21
N TRP A 165 -3.46 26.33 11.19
CA TRP A 165 -4.91 26.21 11.11
C TRP A 165 -5.57 27.58 11.23
N ASN A 166 -6.52 27.87 10.34
CA ASN A 166 -7.27 29.12 10.38
C ASN A 166 -8.78 28.90 10.63
N PRO A 167 -9.50 29.88 11.23
CA PRO A 167 -10.92 29.73 11.58
C PRO A 167 -11.89 29.54 10.41
N ALA A 168 -11.46 29.77 9.17
CA ALA A 168 -12.25 29.50 7.98
C ALA A 168 -12.19 28.03 7.53
N GLY A 169 -11.49 27.17 8.27
CA GLY A 169 -11.61 25.71 8.14
C GLY A 169 -10.58 25.06 7.21
N TYR A 170 -9.37 25.60 7.13
CA TYR A 170 -8.27 25.05 6.32
C TYR A 170 -6.89 25.51 6.83
N TYR A 171 -5.81 24.99 6.24
CA TYR A 171 -4.45 25.36 6.61
C TYR A 171 -3.89 26.48 5.71
N VAL A 172 -3.12 27.39 6.31
CA VAL A 172 -2.45 28.53 5.66
C VAL A 172 -0.97 28.47 5.99
N PHE A 173 -0.11 28.69 5.00
CA PHE A 173 1.33 28.79 5.26
C PHE A 173 1.61 29.93 6.21
N ALA A 174 2.54 29.72 7.13
CA ALA A 174 2.85 30.72 8.14
C ALA A 174 3.30 32.05 7.51
N ALA A 175 2.65 33.14 7.90
CA ALA A 175 2.88 34.45 7.31
C ALA A 175 4.28 35.03 7.64
N ASP A 176 4.91 34.54 8.70
CA ASP A 176 6.25 34.93 9.14
C ASP A 176 7.37 34.10 8.50
N ALA A 177 7.04 33.02 7.78
CA ALA A 177 7.98 32.21 7.01
C ALA A 177 8.39 32.92 5.70
N SER A 178 9.02 34.09 5.81
CA SER A 178 9.28 35.01 4.69
C SER A 178 10.19 34.47 3.58
N PHE A 179 10.79 33.30 3.78
CA PHE A 179 11.56 32.58 2.75
C PHE A 179 10.68 31.74 1.82
N LEU A 180 9.41 31.55 2.16
CA LEU A 180 8.41 30.94 1.29
C LEU A 180 7.82 32.01 0.35
N ASP A 181 7.86 31.77 -0.95
CA ASP A 181 7.22 32.63 -1.95
C ASP A 181 5.70 32.80 -1.74
N TYR A 182 5.10 31.87 -0.99
CA TYR A 182 3.66 31.76 -0.71
C TYR A 182 3.34 31.91 0.79
N ALA A 183 4.23 32.52 1.57
CA ALA A 183 3.98 32.83 2.99
C ALA A 183 2.62 33.56 3.17
N GLY A 184 1.81 33.10 4.13
CA GLY A 184 0.49 33.67 4.40
C GLY A 184 -0.61 33.31 3.39
N SER A 185 -0.30 32.48 2.37
CA SER A 185 -1.30 31.99 1.42
C SER A 185 -1.95 30.69 1.91
N ASP A 186 -3.18 30.45 1.46
CA ASP A 186 -3.85 29.14 1.61
C ASP A 186 -2.91 28.02 1.16
N GLN A 187 -2.80 26.94 1.93
CA GLN A 187 -2.10 25.76 1.44
C GLN A 187 -2.86 25.15 0.24
N PRO A 188 -2.16 24.53 -0.74
CA PRO A 188 -2.79 23.77 -1.80
C PRO A 188 -3.72 22.68 -1.26
N LEU A 189 -4.73 22.30 -2.03
CA LEU A 189 -5.76 21.36 -1.57
C LEU A 189 -5.14 20.03 -1.13
N ASN A 190 -4.26 19.44 -1.94
CA ASN A 190 -3.58 18.19 -1.60
C ASN A 190 -2.75 18.31 -0.32
N GLN A 191 -2.19 19.50 -0.05
CA GLN A 191 -1.35 19.69 1.14
C GLN A 191 -2.18 19.67 2.42
N SER A 192 -3.27 20.44 2.44
CA SER A 192 -4.21 20.43 3.56
C SER A 192 -4.89 19.07 3.73
N ASN A 193 -5.26 18.42 2.63
CA ASN A 193 -6.05 17.19 2.65
C ASN A 193 -5.22 15.95 3.02
N ALA A 194 -3.91 15.96 2.82
CA ALA A 194 -3.05 14.90 3.37
C ALA A 194 -3.12 14.85 4.91
N LEU A 195 -3.03 16.01 5.59
CA LEU A 195 -3.24 16.09 7.04
C LEU A 195 -4.72 15.89 7.40
N GLY A 196 -5.64 16.35 6.54
CA GLY A 196 -7.09 16.08 6.67
C GLY A 196 -7.43 14.60 6.73
N ARG A 197 -6.74 13.77 5.94
CA ARG A 197 -6.88 12.30 5.96
C ARG A 197 -6.43 11.70 7.29
N ALA A 198 -5.32 12.18 7.84
CA ALA A 198 -4.87 11.78 9.18
C ALA A 198 -5.84 12.24 10.29
N LEU A 199 -6.31 13.49 10.24
CA LEU A 199 -7.32 14.03 11.17
C LEU A 199 -8.62 13.21 11.15
N LEU A 200 -9.08 12.81 9.96
CA LEU A 200 -10.29 12.01 9.78
C LEU A 200 -10.18 10.67 10.51
N LEU A 201 -9.06 9.96 10.31
CA LEU A 201 -8.82 8.66 10.96
C LEU A 201 -8.54 8.80 12.46
N TYR A 202 -7.72 9.78 12.86
CA TYR A 202 -7.45 10.07 14.27
C TYR A 202 -8.72 10.40 15.04
N GLY A 203 -9.58 11.27 14.50
CA GLY A 203 -10.87 11.61 15.11
C GLY A 203 -11.77 10.38 15.27
N ALA A 204 -11.81 9.49 14.28
CA ALA A 204 -12.57 8.23 14.36
C ALA A 204 -12.02 7.27 15.43
N LEU A 205 -10.69 7.17 15.57
CA LEU A 205 -10.04 6.27 16.52
C LEU A 205 -10.11 6.74 17.98
N THR A 206 -10.27 8.05 18.21
CA THR A 206 -10.18 8.66 19.54
C THR A 206 -11.49 9.27 20.04
N GLY A 207 -12.42 9.59 19.12
CA GLY A 207 -13.58 10.42 19.41
C GLY A 207 -13.25 11.91 19.57
N ASP A 208 -12.08 12.37 19.13
CA ASP A 208 -11.70 13.79 19.16
C ASP A 208 -12.61 14.62 18.24
N ALA A 209 -13.40 15.50 18.86
CA ALA A 209 -14.38 16.33 18.18
C ALA A 209 -13.74 17.47 17.37
N ASP A 210 -12.59 17.98 17.79
CA ASP A 210 -11.87 19.04 17.06
C ASP A 210 -11.22 18.47 15.81
N ALA A 211 -10.54 17.32 15.91
CA ALA A 211 -10.00 16.62 14.76
C ALA A 211 -11.09 16.26 13.73
N THR A 212 -12.23 15.74 14.22
CA THR A 212 -13.40 15.44 13.39
C THR A 212 -13.95 16.69 12.70
N ALA A 213 -14.05 17.81 13.41
CA ALA A 213 -14.53 19.08 12.86
C ALA A 213 -13.58 19.63 11.79
N LYS A 214 -12.26 19.57 12.02
CA LYS A 214 -11.24 19.99 11.06
C LYS A 214 -11.27 19.15 9.80
N ALA A 215 -11.31 17.82 9.93
CA ALA A 215 -11.44 16.90 8.80
C ALA A 215 -12.71 17.17 7.98
N THR A 216 -13.84 17.40 8.66
CA THR A 216 -15.12 17.73 8.01
C THR A 216 -15.04 19.06 7.25
N ALA A 217 -14.40 20.08 7.83
CA ALA A 217 -14.21 21.38 7.19
C ALA A 217 -13.33 21.29 5.93
N LEU A 218 -12.25 20.51 5.99
CA LEU A 218 -11.38 20.24 4.84
C LEU A 218 -12.12 19.47 3.73
N ALA A 219 -12.90 18.45 4.09
CA ALA A 219 -13.72 17.71 3.13
C ALA A 219 -14.76 18.64 2.45
N ALA A 220 -15.44 19.47 3.24
CA ALA A 220 -16.39 20.46 2.72
C ALA A 220 -15.72 21.48 1.79
N ARG A 221 -14.50 21.93 2.14
CA ARG A 221 -13.72 22.83 1.29
C ARG A 221 -13.32 22.15 -0.02
N LEU A 222 -12.79 20.92 0.02
CA LEU A 222 -12.42 20.18 -1.19
C LEU A 222 -13.62 20.06 -2.13
N ARG A 223 -14.77 19.60 -1.62
CA ARG A 223 -16.00 19.45 -2.41
C ARG A 223 -16.46 20.79 -3.00
N ALA A 224 -16.37 21.88 -2.25
CA ALA A 224 -16.73 23.21 -2.73
C ALA A 224 -15.79 23.77 -3.82
N MET A 225 -14.56 23.25 -3.93
CA MET A 225 -13.60 23.64 -4.98
C MET A 225 -13.72 22.79 -6.25
N MET A 226 -14.59 21.78 -6.26
CA MET A 226 -14.83 20.93 -7.41
C MET A 226 -15.88 21.54 -8.35
N THR A 227 -15.61 21.47 -9.64
CA THR A 227 -16.52 21.81 -10.74
C THR A 227 -16.98 20.52 -11.40
N VAL A 228 -18.28 20.33 -11.51
CA VAL A 228 -18.87 19.19 -12.23
C VAL A 228 -18.94 19.53 -13.72
N ALA A 229 -18.22 18.77 -14.54
CA ALA A 229 -18.24 18.89 -15.99
C ALA A 229 -19.51 18.28 -16.59
N GLY A 230 -19.79 18.60 -17.87
CA GLY A 230 -21.01 18.14 -18.55
C GLY A 230 -21.12 16.61 -18.74
N ASP A 231 -19.99 15.91 -18.63
CA ASP A 231 -19.85 14.44 -18.67
C ASP A 231 -19.84 13.80 -17.26
N GLY A 232 -20.06 14.61 -16.21
CA GLY A 232 -20.11 14.17 -14.81
C GLY A 232 -18.75 14.17 -14.09
N ALA A 233 -17.64 14.38 -14.79
CA ALA A 233 -16.32 14.42 -14.18
C ALA A 233 -16.16 15.60 -13.20
N TYR A 234 -15.51 15.35 -12.06
CA TYR A 234 -15.18 16.36 -11.05
C TYR A 234 -13.79 16.95 -11.32
N LEU A 235 -13.71 18.27 -11.46
CA LEU A 235 -12.49 19.00 -11.84
C LEU A 235 -12.16 20.10 -10.84
N TRP A 236 -10.89 20.28 -10.50
CA TRP A 236 -10.43 21.30 -9.56
C TRP A 236 -9.00 21.78 -9.89
N ASN A 237 -8.54 22.84 -9.23
CA ASN A 237 -7.17 23.34 -9.36
C ASN A 237 -6.35 23.02 -8.11
N TYR A 238 -5.03 22.97 -8.26
CA TYR A 238 -4.07 22.75 -7.17
C TYR A 238 -4.27 23.71 -5.97
N TRP A 239 -4.39 25.03 -6.24
CA TRP A 239 -4.64 26.06 -5.22
C TRP A 239 -6.13 26.30 -4.94
N GLY A 240 -7.04 25.48 -5.47
CA GLY A 240 -8.48 25.71 -5.42
C GLY A 240 -8.97 26.86 -6.30
N GLY A 241 -10.07 27.49 -5.89
CA GLY A 241 -10.76 28.54 -6.65
C GLY A 241 -11.56 28.00 -7.84
N ALA A 242 -12.00 28.90 -8.72
CA ALA A 242 -12.76 28.53 -9.91
C ALA A 242 -11.88 27.71 -10.87
N TYR A 243 -12.38 26.54 -11.29
CA TYR A 243 -11.66 25.65 -12.19
C TYR A 243 -11.19 26.35 -13.48
N ALA A 244 -9.93 26.15 -13.85
CA ALA A 244 -9.32 26.71 -15.06
C ALA A 244 -8.18 25.85 -15.60
N GLY A 245 -7.90 25.97 -16.90
CA GLY A 245 -6.79 25.26 -17.54
C GLY A 245 -6.98 23.74 -17.52
N ASN A 246 -5.91 23.01 -17.18
CA ASN A 246 -5.91 21.54 -17.11
C ASN A 246 -6.22 21.01 -15.71
N GLY A 247 -6.41 21.87 -14.71
CA GLY A 247 -6.58 21.46 -13.31
C GLY A 247 -5.30 20.97 -12.64
N GLU A 248 -5.49 20.26 -11.52
CA GLU A 248 -4.41 19.62 -10.75
C GLU A 248 -3.79 18.42 -11.51
N ASP A 249 -2.48 18.21 -11.35
CA ASP A 249 -1.84 17.01 -11.89
C ASP A 249 -2.31 15.74 -11.18
N VAL A 250 -2.24 14.61 -11.89
CA VAL A 250 -2.78 13.33 -11.41
C VAL A 250 -2.10 12.80 -10.14
N SER A 251 -0.87 13.23 -9.87
CA SER A 251 -0.11 12.81 -8.69
C SER A 251 -0.60 13.49 -7.41
N HIS A 252 -0.79 14.81 -7.44
CA HIS A 252 -1.35 15.55 -6.32
C HIS A 252 -2.85 15.28 -6.17
N ALA A 253 -3.57 15.16 -7.29
CA ALA A 253 -4.99 14.83 -7.30
C ALA A 253 -5.30 13.48 -6.65
N ALA A 254 -4.42 12.48 -6.76
CA ALA A 254 -4.60 11.19 -6.08
C ALA A 254 -4.70 11.32 -4.55
N ILE A 255 -4.02 12.31 -3.92
CA ILE A 255 -4.14 12.56 -2.47
C ILE A 255 -5.54 13.07 -2.13
N ASN A 256 -6.06 13.99 -2.96
CA ASN A 256 -7.41 14.54 -2.79
C ASN A 256 -8.50 13.48 -3.01
N VAL A 257 -8.31 12.61 -4.00
CA VAL A 257 -9.18 11.46 -4.27
C VAL A 257 -9.21 10.51 -3.09
N ASP A 258 -8.05 10.11 -2.57
CA ASP A 258 -7.99 9.21 -1.43
C ASP A 258 -8.65 9.82 -0.18
N PHE A 259 -8.42 11.10 0.10
CA PHE A 259 -9.12 11.81 1.17
C PHE A 259 -10.65 11.79 0.98
N ALA A 260 -11.14 12.05 -0.23
CA ALA A 260 -12.58 12.00 -0.53
C ALA A 260 -13.16 10.58 -0.38
N VAL A 261 -12.44 9.53 -0.82
CA VAL A 261 -12.84 8.13 -0.63
C VAL A 261 -12.94 7.78 0.85
N GLN A 262 -11.94 8.15 1.65
CA GLN A 262 -11.96 7.89 3.09
C GLN A 262 -13.06 8.66 3.82
N ALA A 263 -13.33 9.90 3.39
CA ALA A 263 -14.43 10.71 3.91
C ALA A 263 -15.79 10.07 3.57
N ALA A 264 -15.99 9.61 2.33
CA ALA A 264 -17.21 8.92 1.90
C ALA A 264 -17.46 7.62 2.68
N ARG A 265 -16.42 6.80 2.88
CA ARG A 265 -16.51 5.56 3.69
C ARG A 265 -16.98 5.81 5.13
N ARG A 266 -16.70 7.01 5.65
CA ARG A 266 -17.07 7.43 7.02
C ARG A 266 -18.32 8.32 7.05
N GLY A 267 -19.00 8.51 5.92
CA GLY A 267 -20.21 9.34 5.81
C GLY A 267 -19.95 10.84 6.02
N VAL A 268 -18.74 11.32 5.75
CA VAL A 268 -18.32 12.71 5.92
C VAL A 268 -18.29 13.42 4.57
N VAL A 269 -19.26 14.31 4.33
CA VAL A 269 -19.36 15.24 3.18
C VAL A 269 -19.53 14.61 1.80
N PHE A 270 -18.75 13.60 1.47
CA PHE A 270 -18.76 12.90 0.19
C PHE A 270 -19.71 11.69 0.24
N ASP A 271 -20.35 11.39 -0.88
CA ASP A 271 -21.22 10.24 -1.05
C ASP A 271 -20.88 9.42 -2.32
N ALA A 272 -21.68 8.40 -2.61
CA ALA A 272 -21.46 7.53 -3.77
C ALA A 272 -21.55 8.29 -5.11
N ALA A 273 -22.35 9.35 -5.21
CA ALA A 273 -22.44 10.16 -6.43
C ALA A 273 -21.18 11.02 -6.60
N ASP A 274 -20.61 11.53 -5.52
CA ASP A 274 -19.33 12.23 -5.57
C ASP A 274 -18.18 11.28 -5.95
N LEU A 275 -18.15 10.05 -5.43
CA LEU A 275 -17.16 9.05 -5.84
C LEU A 275 -17.28 8.69 -7.32
N GLU A 276 -18.52 8.60 -7.83
CA GLU A 276 -18.76 8.41 -9.26
C GLU A 276 -18.21 9.57 -10.09
N GLY A 277 -18.38 10.81 -9.64
CA GLY A 277 -17.81 11.99 -10.30
C GLY A 277 -16.29 12.00 -10.34
N LEU A 278 -15.63 11.54 -9.27
CA LEU A 278 -14.17 11.37 -9.22
C LEU A 278 -13.68 10.23 -10.11
N ALA A 279 -14.41 9.12 -10.14
CA ALA A 279 -14.09 8.00 -11.01
C ALA A 279 -14.31 8.35 -12.50
N ALA A 280 -15.35 9.14 -12.80
CA ALA A 280 -15.58 9.72 -14.12
C ALA A 280 -14.39 10.59 -14.57
N THR A 281 -13.81 11.40 -13.68
CA THR A 281 -12.58 12.15 -13.96
C THR A 281 -11.46 11.23 -14.43
N PHE A 282 -11.24 10.11 -13.74
CA PHE A 282 -10.22 9.16 -14.14
C PHE A 282 -10.50 8.56 -15.52
N VAL A 283 -11.64 7.89 -15.69
CA VAL A 283 -11.93 7.08 -16.89
C VAL A 283 -12.27 7.91 -18.14
N GLN A 284 -12.70 9.16 -17.97
CA GLN A 284 -13.07 10.04 -19.09
C GLN A 284 -11.98 11.03 -19.47
N ARG A 285 -11.14 11.46 -18.50
CA ARG A 285 -10.18 12.56 -18.70
C ARG A 285 -8.73 12.16 -18.48
N VAL A 286 -8.44 11.23 -17.56
CA VAL A 286 -7.06 10.82 -17.25
C VAL A 286 -6.62 9.65 -18.12
N TYR A 287 -7.42 8.58 -18.12
CA TYR A 287 -7.21 7.41 -18.96
C TYR A 287 -7.55 7.72 -20.42
N VAL A 288 -6.59 7.47 -21.32
CA VAL A 288 -6.78 7.59 -22.77
C VAL A 288 -6.83 6.21 -23.40
N ASP A 289 -5.80 5.40 -23.13
CA ASP A 289 -5.68 4.00 -23.53
C ASP A 289 -4.73 3.25 -22.58
N ASP A 290 -4.58 1.94 -22.78
CA ASP A 290 -3.72 1.02 -22.03
C ASP A 290 -2.22 1.39 -21.94
N GLY A 291 -1.76 2.43 -22.64
CA GLY A 291 -0.41 2.98 -22.49
C GLY A 291 -0.35 4.48 -22.32
N THR A 292 -1.49 5.17 -22.30
CA THR A 292 -1.56 6.63 -22.38
C THR A 292 -2.41 7.21 -21.27
N ILE A 293 -1.76 8.01 -20.43
CA ILE A 293 -2.33 8.70 -19.28
C ILE A 293 -2.08 10.19 -19.44
N ARG A 294 -3.09 11.02 -19.17
CA ARG A 294 -2.96 12.48 -19.08
C ARG A 294 -2.30 12.88 -17.77
N ASN A 295 -1.50 13.93 -17.83
CA ASN A 295 -0.76 14.42 -16.67
C ASN A 295 -1.63 15.16 -15.64
N ALA A 296 -2.84 15.59 -16.02
CA ALA A 296 -3.74 16.35 -15.16
C ALA A 296 -5.20 15.95 -15.37
N ILE A 297 -6.02 16.22 -14.35
CA ILE A 297 -7.42 15.77 -14.28
C ILE A 297 -8.34 16.41 -15.33
N GLY A 298 -7.99 17.59 -15.83
CA GLY A 298 -8.67 18.25 -16.95
C GLY A 298 -8.19 17.80 -18.32
N GLY A 299 -7.18 16.94 -18.39
CA GLY A 299 -6.50 16.51 -19.61
C GLY A 299 -5.15 17.21 -19.83
N GLY A 300 -4.78 17.45 -21.10
CA GLY A 300 -3.51 18.09 -21.46
C GLY A 300 -2.40 17.11 -21.89
N PRO A 301 -1.11 17.42 -21.64
CA PRO A 301 0.01 16.54 -22.00
C PRO A 301 -0.12 15.14 -21.37
N THR A 302 0.56 14.17 -21.95
CA THR A 302 0.47 12.75 -21.56
C THR A 302 1.83 12.16 -21.18
N ASN A 303 1.80 11.09 -20.39
CA ASN A 303 2.92 10.20 -20.12
C ASN A 303 4.19 10.90 -19.63
N ASP A 304 4.07 11.94 -18.80
CA ASP A 304 5.22 12.42 -18.04
C ASP A 304 5.68 11.34 -17.06
N GLY A 305 6.98 11.05 -17.03
CA GLY A 305 7.55 9.99 -16.20
C GLY A 305 7.35 10.18 -14.70
N SER A 306 7.04 11.40 -14.24
CA SER A 306 6.75 11.72 -12.84
C SER A 306 5.28 11.48 -12.48
N TYR A 307 4.38 11.52 -13.47
CA TYR A 307 2.93 11.47 -13.26
C TYR A 307 2.30 10.14 -13.70
N ARG A 308 2.77 9.55 -14.81
CA ARG A 308 2.30 8.26 -15.30
C ARG A 308 2.35 7.14 -14.24
N PRO A 309 3.43 6.96 -13.45
CA PRO A 309 3.46 5.91 -12.41
C PRO A 309 2.57 6.22 -11.20
N GLN A 310 1.89 7.37 -11.16
CA GLN A 310 1.10 7.79 -10.00
C GLN A 310 -0.38 7.38 -10.10
N VAL A 311 -0.83 6.88 -11.25
CA VAL A 311 -2.23 6.48 -11.43
C VAL A 311 -2.65 5.28 -10.59
N GLY A 312 -1.71 4.45 -10.13
CA GLY A 312 -2.02 3.38 -9.18
C GLY A 312 -2.65 3.88 -7.88
N ARG A 313 -2.38 5.12 -7.48
CA ARG A 313 -3.00 5.74 -6.29
C ARG A 313 -4.48 6.11 -6.49
N TRP A 314 -5.05 5.91 -7.68
CA TRP A 314 -6.48 6.11 -7.96
C TRP A 314 -7.31 4.84 -7.77
N LEU A 315 -6.67 3.68 -7.51
CA LEU A 315 -7.32 2.37 -7.44
C LEU A 315 -8.40 2.25 -6.36
N SER A 316 -8.40 3.13 -5.35
CA SER A 316 -9.46 3.17 -4.32
C SER A 316 -10.85 3.52 -4.87
N LEU A 317 -10.93 4.00 -6.12
CA LEU A 317 -12.18 4.23 -6.87
C LEU A 317 -12.71 2.97 -7.58
N THR A 318 -11.96 1.87 -7.60
CA THR A 318 -12.36 0.60 -8.23
C THR A 318 -13.74 0.09 -7.79
N PRO A 319 -14.12 0.14 -6.49
CA PRO A 319 -15.46 -0.27 -6.06
C PRO A 319 -16.57 0.58 -6.68
N THR A 320 -16.25 1.80 -7.13
CA THR A 320 -17.18 2.66 -7.86
C THR A 320 -17.14 2.35 -9.36
N ARG A 321 -15.96 2.27 -9.97
CA ARG A 321 -15.77 2.03 -11.41
C ARG A 321 -14.68 0.99 -11.64
N THR A 322 -15.06 -0.20 -12.09
CA THR A 322 -14.14 -1.32 -12.33
C THR A 322 -13.12 -1.00 -13.41
N ALA A 323 -13.46 -0.14 -14.38
CA ALA A 323 -12.54 0.33 -15.40
C ALA A 323 -11.31 1.10 -14.85
N VAL A 324 -11.39 1.66 -13.64
CA VAL A 324 -10.20 2.24 -12.99
C VAL A 324 -9.16 1.15 -12.74
N TYR A 325 -9.58 -0.02 -12.26
CA TYR A 325 -8.70 -1.15 -12.00
C TYR A 325 -8.01 -1.63 -13.27
N THR A 326 -8.79 -1.96 -14.30
CA THR A 326 -8.23 -2.58 -15.50
C THR A 326 -7.33 -1.62 -16.27
N ALA A 327 -7.67 -0.33 -16.32
CA ALA A 327 -6.80 0.69 -16.91
C ALA A 327 -5.44 0.78 -16.21
N VAL A 328 -5.40 0.68 -14.88
CA VAL A 328 -4.15 0.68 -14.11
C VAL A 328 -3.42 -0.66 -14.26
N ARG A 329 -4.12 -1.79 -14.10
CA ARG A 329 -3.54 -3.14 -14.21
C ARG A 329 -2.87 -3.35 -15.56
N ASP A 330 -3.56 -3.04 -16.66
CA ASP A 330 -3.03 -3.20 -18.01
C ASP A 330 -1.78 -2.34 -18.24
N LEU A 331 -1.74 -1.12 -17.69
CA LEU A 331 -0.57 -0.24 -17.74
C LEU A 331 0.61 -0.81 -16.92
N TYR A 332 0.34 -1.31 -15.71
CA TYR A 332 1.38 -1.79 -14.80
C TYR A 332 2.01 -3.11 -15.25
N ASP A 333 1.21 -4.02 -15.80
CA ASP A 333 1.69 -5.26 -16.39
C ASP A 333 2.66 -5.02 -17.54
N GLU A 334 2.48 -3.92 -18.30
CA GLU A 334 3.35 -3.58 -19.42
C GLU A 334 4.61 -2.79 -19.00
N ASP A 335 4.45 -1.79 -18.15
CA ASP A 335 5.49 -0.76 -17.94
C ASP A 335 6.21 -0.85 -16.58
N TYR A 336 5.65 -1.56 -15.59
CA TYR A 336 6.12 -1.51 -14.20
C TYR A 336 6.33 -2.90 -13.60
N ALA A 337 7.11 -3.74 -14.29
CA ALA A 337 7.43 -5.10 -13.87
C ALA A 337 7.88 -5.17 -12.38
N PRO A 338 7.38 -6.14 -11.58
CA PRO A 338 7.69 -6.27 -10.16
C PRO A 338 9.18 -6.23 -9.80
N ALA A 339 10.01 -6.96 -10.56
CA ALA A 339 11.45 -7.02 -10.36
C ALA A 339 12.19 -5.68 -10.57
N ASP A 340 11.56 -4.69 -11.22
CA ASP A 340 12.13 -3.36 -11.48
C ASP A 340 11.58 -2.27 -10.53
N VAL A 341 10.70 -2.63 -9.59
CA VAL A 341 10.09 -1.68 -8.65
C VAL A 341 11.16 -1.15 -7.70
N GLY A 342 11.51 0.13 -7.86
CA GLY A 342 12.48 0.84 -7.02
C GLY A 342 11.96 2.14 -6.41
N SER A 343 10.64 2.31 -6.33
CA SER A 343 9.97 3.49 -5.77
C SER A 343 8.83 3.06 -4.85
N GLY A 344 8.74 3.67 -3.66
CA GLY A 344 7.63 3.44 -2.74
C GLY A 344 6.26 3.68 -3.37
N SER A 345 6.12 4.65 -4.27
CA SER A 345 4.85 4.92 -4.97
C SER A 345 4.42 3.79 -5.93
N LEU A 346 5.39 3.14 -6.59
CA LEU A 346 5.13 1.96 -7.42
C LEU A 346 4.82 0.73 -6.57
N LEU A 347 5.54 0.56 -5.45
CA LEU A 347 5.24 -0.50 -4.48
C LEU A 347 3.82 -0.36 -3.92
N LEU A 348 3.41 0.85 -3.52
CA LEU A 348 2.03 1.13 -3.09
C LEU A 348 1.01 0.80 -4.18
N ALA A 349 1.28 1.14 -5.43
CA ALA A 349 0.37 0.81 -6.51
C ALA A 349 0.19 -0.71 -6.70
N TRP A 350 1.25 -1.50 -6.54
CA TRP A 350 1.15 -2.97 -6.53
C TRP A 350 0.32 -3.49 -5.35
N ALA A 351 0.50 -2.92 -4.15
CA ALA A 351 -0.35 -3.25 -3.00
C ALA A 351 -1.82 -2.87 -3.21
N LEU A 352 -2.09 -1.71 -3.82
CA LEU A 352 -3.45 -1.29 -4.15
C LEU A 352 -4.07 -2.12 -5.28
N LEU A 353 -3.26 -2.62 -6.23
CA LEU A 353 -3.74 -3.58 -7.23
C LEU A 353 -4.14 -4.90 -6.58
N ALA A 354 -3.47 -5.31 -5.50
CA ALA A 354 -3.88 -6.46 -4.69
C ALA A 354 -5.16 -6.13 -3.87
N GLU A 355 -5.23 -4.94 -3.27
CA GLU A 355 -6.37 -4.52 -2.44
C GLU A 355 -7.69 -4.41 -3.19
N TYR A 356 -7.62 -3.92 -4.42
CA TYR A 356 -8.81 -3.65 -5.22
C TYR A 356 -9.02 -4.65 -6.36
N GLU A 357 -8.34 -5.81 -6.33
CA GLU A 357 -8.42 -6.85 -7.37
C GLU A 357 -9.85 -7.41 -7.53
N PRO A 358 -10.59 -7.13 -8.63
CA PRO A 358 -11.91 -7.69 -8.87
C PRO A 358 -11.78 -9.17 -9.25
N PRO A 359 -12.69 -10.07 -8.82
CA PRO A 359 -12.61 -11.50 -9.16
C PRO A 359 -12.59 -11.75 -10.67
N LEU A 360 -12.07 -12.89 -11.11
CA LEU A 360 -12.14 -13.30 -12.50
C LEU A 360 -13.56 -13.69 -12.90
N CYS A 361 -13.91 -13.31 -14.13
CA CYS A 361 -15.15 -13.66 -14.79
C CYS A 361 -14.86 -14.60 -15.95
N ALA A 362 -15.63 -15.71 -16.04
CA ALA A 362 -15.48 -16.67 -17.13
C ALA A 362 -15.93 -16.02 -18.45
N PRO A 363 -15.05 -15.86 -19.45
CA PRO A 363 -15.45 -15.37 -20.76
C PRO A 363 -15.98 -16.53 -21.61
N PHE A 364 -16.98 -16.25 -22.44
CA PHE A 364 -17.35 -17.12 -23.56
C PHE A 364 -17.81 -16.28 -24.74
N PHE A 365 -17.47 -16.70 -25.95
CA PHE A 365 -17.77 -15.92 -27.15
C PHE A 365 -19.04 -16.45 -27.79
N TYR A 366 -19.92 -15.53 -28.19
CA TYR A 366 -21.18 -15.86 -28.86
C TYR A 366 -21.14 -15.34 -30.28
N VAL A 367 -21.31 -16.25 -31.23
CA VAL A 367 -21.37 -16.00 -32.67
C VAL A 367 -20.07 -15.40 -33.21
N VAL A 368 -19.10 -16.27 -33.46
CA VAL A 368 -17.89 -15.92 -34.22
C VAL A 368 -17.61 -16.99 -35.26
N ASP A 369 -17.22 -16.57 -36.46
CA ASP A 369 -16.61 -17.44 -37.48
C ASP A 369 -15.22 -17.83 -36.99
N TRP A 370 -15.17 -18.75 -36.03
CA TRP A 370 -13.92 -19.29 -35.48
C TRP A 370 -13.14 -20.03 -36.57
N ASP A 371 -11.90 -19.60 -36.83
CA ASP A 371 -10.94 -20.39 -37.60
C ASP A 371 -10.16 -21.30 -36.63
N ASP A 372 -10.18 -22.60 -36.90
CA ASP A 372 -9.55 -23.61 -36.07
C ASP A 372 -8.07 -23.76 -36.47
N GLN A 373 -7.18 -23.19 -35.65
CA GLN A 373 -5.72 -23.26 -35.87
C GLN A 373 -5.07 -24.44 -35.11
N GLY A 374 -5.85 -25.34 -34.52
CA GLY A 374 -5.36 -26.52 -33.79
C GLY A 374 -5.28 -26.34 -32.27
N GLU A 375 -4.30 -25.58 -31.76
CA GLU A 375 -4.08 -25.42 -30.29
C GLU A 375 -4.80 -24.22 -29.67
N ALA A 376 -5.29 -23.27 -30.50
CA ALA A 376 -6.12 -22.15 -30.10
C ALA A 376 -7.14 -21.86 -31.22
N ARG A 377 -8.34 -21.39 -30.86
CA ARG A 377 -9.32 -20.89 -31.83
C ARG A 377 -9.14 -19.38 -31.91
N GLN A 378 -9.13 -18.86 -33.14
CA GLN A 378 -9.03 -17.42 -33.38
C GLN A 378 -10.28 -16.91 -34.07
N ALA A 379 -10.75 -15.77 -33.61
CA ALA A 379 -11.89 -15.07 -34.14
C ALA A 379 -11.47 -13.69 -34.63
N THR A 380 -11.88 -13.32 -35.85
CA THR A 380 -11.84 -11.92 -36.26
C THR A 380 -13.07 -11.23 -35.71
N ALA A 381 -12.89 -10.49 -34.62
CA ALA A 381 -13.94 -9.78 -33.93
C ALA A 381 -14.37 -8.54 -34.75
N TYR A 382 -15.58 -8.56 -35.31
CA TYR A 382 -16.24 -7.39 -35.90
C TYR A 382 -17.54 -7.11 -35.11
N GLY A 383 -17.60 -6.04 -34.31
CA GLY A 383 -18.77 -5.69 -33.50
C GLY A 383 -18.86 -6.42 -32.14
N ALA A 384 -20.05 -6.88 -31.76
CA ALA A 384 -20.29 -7.56 -30.49
C ALA A 384 -19.71 -8.99 -30.49
N ASN A 385 -18.73 -9.28 -29.63
CA ASN A 385 -17.92 -10.50 -29.78
C ASN A 385 -17.59 -11.25 -28.48
N ILE A 386 -17.79 -10.66 -27.30
CA ILE A 386 -17.54 -11.36 -26.03
C ILE A 386 -18.80 -11.32 -25.17
N LEU A 387 -19.18 -12.48 -24.65
CA LEU A 387 -19.96 -12.54 -23.43
C LEU A 387 -19.09 -12.96 -22.26
N THR A 388 -19.53 -12.57 -21.09
CA THR A 388 -19.03 -13.11 -19.84
C THR A 388 -20.19 -13.35 -18.91
N THR A 389 -20.10 -14.35 -18.03
CA THR A 389 -21.10 -14.57 -16.99
C THR A 389 -20.54 -14.06 -15.66
N PRO A 390 -20.96 -12.86 -15.19
CA PRO A 390 -20.61 -12.41 -13.86
C PRO A 390 -21.07 -13.41 -12.79
N PRO A 391 -20.22 -13.74 -11.80
CA PRO A 391 -20.65 -14.54 -10.65
C PRO A 391 -21.84 -13.91 -9.92
N GLN A 392 -21.87 -12.57 -9.87
CA GLN A 392 -22.93 -11.75 -9.30
C GLN A 392 -23.10 -10.51 -10.18
N LEU A 393 -24.33 -10.22 -10.64
CA LEU A 393 -24.59 -9.09 -11.55
C LEU A 393 -24.43 -7.71 -10.89
N ASP A 394 -24.48 -7.65 -9.56
CA ASP A 394 -24.30 -6.43 -8.78
C ASP A 394 -22.87 -6.28 -8.23
N ALA A 395 -21.95 -7.19 -8.58
CA ALA A 395 -20.55 -7.15 -8.16
C ALA A 395 -19.60 -7.03 -9.37
N PRO A 396 -18.48 -6.30 -9.22
CA PRO A 396 -17.52 -6.12 -10.29
C PRO A 396 -16.74 -7.42 -10.55
N CYS A 397 -16.26 -7.59 -11.77
CA CYS A 397 -15.28 -8.62 -12.10
C CYS A 397 -14.42 -8.18 -13.29
N ARG A 398 -13.34 -8.93 -13.54
CA ARG A 398 -12.44 -8.69 -14.67
C ARG A 398 -12.40 -9.91 -15.58
N VAL A 399 -12.30 -9.66 -16.88
CA VAL A 399 -12.25 -10.68 -17.92
C VAL A 399 -10.90 -10.58 -18.63
N PRO A 400 -9.96 -11.50 -18.40
CA PRO A 400 -8.70 -11.51 -19.12
C PRO A 400 -8.94 -11.94 -20.57
N VAL A 401 -8.39 -11.18 -21.51
CA VAL A 401 -8.52 -11.40 -22.94
C VAL A 401 -7.16 -11.28 -23.59
N ARG A 402 -6.77 -12.31 -24.36
CA ARG A 402 -5.62 -12.24 -25.26
C ARG A 402 -6.13 -11.77 -26.61
N PHE A 403 -5.59 -10.66 -27.09
CA PHE A 403 -6.02 -10.06 -28.35
C PHE A 403 -4.82 -9.58 -29.16
N ASP A 404 -5.01 -9.47 -30.48
CA ASP A 404 -4.10 -8.81 -31.41
C ASP A 404 -4.92 -7.87 -32.29
N ALA A 405 -4.67 -6.57 -32.14
CA ALA A 405 -5.35 -5.54 -32.91
C ALA A 405 -4.37 -4.76 -33.78
N ALA A 406 -4.69 -4.63 -35.07
CA ALA A 406 -3.96 -3.78 -35.99
C ALA A 406 -4.24 -2.27 -35.78
N ARG A 407 -5.25 -1.93 -34.98
CA ARG A 407 -5.71 -0.56 -34.72
C ARG A 407 -6.11 -0.38 -33.24
N THR A 408 -6.12 0.89 -32.81
CA THR A 408 -6.71 1.25 -31.52
C THR A 408 -8.14 0.76 -31.46
N THR A 409 -8.46 0.07 -30.37
CA THR A 409 -9.72 -0.66 -30.20
C THR A 409 -10.43 -0.12 -28.97
N THR A 410 -11.71 0.22 -29.11
CA THR A 410 -12.57 0.54 -27.96
C THR A 410 -13.36 -0.68 -27.57
N VAL A 411 -13.40 -1.01 -26.28
CA VAL A 411 -14.27 -2.06 -25.74
C VAL A 411 -15.42 -1.40 -25.01
N ALA A 412 -16.64 -1.85 -25.26
CA ALA A 412 -17.86 -1.28 -24.68
C ALA A 412 -18.80 -2.37 -24.13
N GLN A 413 -19.46 -2.08 -23.01
CA GLN A 413 -20.48 -2.94 -22.40
C GLN A 413 -21.88 -2.49 -22.82
N TRP A 414 -22.74 -3.45 -23.18
CA TRP A 414 -24.14 -3.18 -23.52
C TRP A 414 -25.02 -3.09 -22.25
N ASP A 415 -25.91 -2.10 -22.17
CA ASP A 415 -26.86 -1.95 -21.06
C ASP A 415 -28.31 -2.34 -21.42
N GLY A 416 -28.57 -2.77 -22.66
CA GLY A 416 -29.92 -3.02 -23.18
C GLY A 416 -30.42 -1.97 -24.17
N GLU A 417 -29.81 -0.78 -24.19
CA GLU A 417 -30.20 0.37 -25.02
C GLU A 417 -29.00 1.04 -25.72
N ALA A 418 -27.85 1.13 -25.06
CA ALA A 418 -26.63 1.74 -25.56
C ALA A 418 -25.37 0.97 -25.13
N TYR A 419 -24.32 1.10 -25.95
CA TYR A 419 -22.97 0.65 -25.61
C TYR A 419 -22.24 1.75 -24.84
N HIS A 420 -21.58 1.36 -23.75
CA HIS A 420 -20.79 2.26 -22.92
C HIS A 420 -19.33 1.84 -22.93
N ARG A 421 -18.44 2.78 -23.29
CA ARG A 421 -16.99 2.52 -23.30
C ARG A 421 -16.50 2.11 -21.91
N VAL A 422 -15.77 0.99 -21.87
CA VAL A 422 -15.13 0.46 -20.66
C VAL A 422 -13.61 0.36 -20.77
N ALA A 423 -13.06 0.27 -21.99
CA ALA A 423 -11.61 0.29 -22.21
C ALA A 423 -11.26 0.85 -23.60
N THR A 424 -10.01 1.29 -23.74
CA THR A 424 -9.38 1.64 -25.02
C THR A 424 -7.99 1.01 -25.05
N TRP A 425 -7.69 0.22 -26.08
CA TRP A 425 -6.41 -0.48 -26.21
C TRP A 425 -5.67 -0.04 -27.46
N ARG A 426 -4.34 0.06 -27.38
CA ARG A 426 -3.48 0.37 -28.52
C ARG A 426 -3.44 -0.79 -29.52
N ALA A 427 -2.96 -0.48 -30.73
CA ALA A 427 -2.75 -1.43 -31.82
C ALA A 427 -1.56 -2.36 -31.54
N GLN A 428 -1.76 -3.42 -30.76
CA GLN A 428 -0.74 -4.42 -30.44
C GLN A 428 -1.35 -5.75 -30.00
N ALA A 429 -0.55 -6.82 -30.08
CA ALA A 429 -0.84 -8.07 -29.41
C ALA A 429 -0.53 -7.97 -27.92
N ALA A 430 -1.51 -8.24 -27.05
CA ALA A 430 -1.32 -8.22 -25.62
C ALA A 430 -2.38 -9.05 -24.86
N THR A 431 -2.13 -9.26 -23.57
CA THR A 431 -3.17 -9.68 -22.62
C THR A 431 -3.71 -8.43 -21.92
N ARG A 432 -5.03 -8.29 -21.86
CA ARG A 432 -5.74 -7.17 -21.24
C ARG A 432 -6.92 -7.62 -20.43
N HIS A 433 -7.40 -6.73 -19.58
CA HIS A 433 -8.54 -7.01 -18.73
C HIS A 433 -9.74 -6.16 -19.16
N VAL A 434 -10.82 -6.80 -19.62
CA VAL A 434 -12.11 -6.13 -19.81
C VAL A 434 -12.80 -6.03 -18.45
N PRO A 435 -13.18 -4.83 -17.99
CA PRO A 435 -13.92 -4.69 -16.74
C PRO A 435 -15.41 -4.94 -16.98
N TYR A 436 -16.03 -5.73 -16.11
CA TYR A 436 -17.49 -5.74 -15.99
C TYR A 436 -17.93 -4.62 -15.05
N GLU A 437 -18.80 -3.76 -15.54
CA GLU A 437 -19.37 -2.63 -14.81
C GLU A 437 -20.78 -2.98 -14.29
N PRO A 438 -20.98 -3.18 -12.97
CA PRO A 438 -22.26 -3.61 -12.39
C PRO A 438 -23.39 -2.59 -12.54
N ARG A 439 -23.04 -1.34 -12.85
CA ARG A 439 -24.00 -0.26 -13.16
C ARG A 439 -24.81 -0.49 -14.44
N TRP A 440 -24.39 -1.41 -15.29
CA TRP A 440 -25.07 -1.79 -16.52
C TRP A 440 -25.35 -3.30 -16.55
N PRO A 441 -26.18 -3.84 -15.63
CA PRO A 441 -26.33 -5.28 -15.42
C PRO A 441 -27.32 -5.89 -16.41
N PHE A 442 -27.01 -5.84 -17.71
CA PHE A 442 -27.88 -6.38 -18.76
C PHE A 442 -27.44 -7.77 -19.21
N VAL A 443 -28.27 -8.76 -18.89
CA VAL A 443 -28.12 -10.13 -19.39
C VAL A 443 -28.65 -10.20 -20.81
N TYR A 444 -27.77 -10.49 -21.77
CA TYR A 444 -28.10 -10.56 -23.19
C TYR A 444 -28.57 -11.96 -23.62
N ALA A 445 -27.73 -12.98 -23.41
CA ALA A 445 -28.01 -14.37 -23.78
C ALA A 445 -27.18 -15.33 -22.90
N ASP A 446 -27.73 -16.51 -22.60
CA ASP A 446 -27.06 -17.57 -21.82
C ASP A 446 -26.44 -17.05 -20.50
N ASP A 447 -27.20 -16.22 -19.78
CA ASP A 447 -26.78 -15.52 -18.56
C ASP A 447 -25.57 -14.58 -18.72
N GLY A 448 -25.10 -14.37 -19.95
CA GLY A 448 -23.95 -13.55 -20.26
C GLY A 448 -24.29 -12.07 -20.47
N VAL A 449 -23.31 -11.22 -20.14
CA VAL A 449 -23.27 -9.78 -20.43
C VAL A 449 -22.48 -9.54 -21.70
N LEU A 450 -23.00 -8.72 -22.61
CA LEU A 450 -22.44 -8.50 -23.93
C LEU A 450 -21.44 -7.35 -23.98
N PHE A 451 -20.29 -7.61 -24.60
CA PHE A 451 -19.27 -6.62 -24.93
C PHE A 451 -19.07 -6.49 -26.43
N GLU A 452 -18.90 -5.25 -26.87
CA GLU A 452 -18.54 -4.88 -28.24
C GLU A 452 -17.10 -4.41 -28.32
N PHE A 453 -16.42 -4.90 -29.35
CA PHE A 453 -15.16 -4.37 -29.82
C PHE A 453 -15.51 -3.43 -30.96
N GLU A 454 -15.55 -2.13 -30.66
CA GLU A 454 -15.91 -1.10 -31.62
C GLU A 454 -14.87 -1.10 -32.75
N ASP A 455 -15.32 -1.42 -33.96
CA ASP A 455 -14.48 -1.39 -35.16
C ASP A 455 -15.20 -0.71 -36.34
N ALA A 456 -14.51 0.24 -36.97
CA ALA A 456 -14.80 0.66 -38.33
C ALA A 456 -14.22 -0.40 -39.28
N PHE A 457 -14.99 -1.43 -39.63
CA PHE A 457 -14.56 -2.57 -40.47
C PHE A 457 -13.56 -2.18 -41.56
N VAL A 458 -12.33 -2.73 -41.47
CA VAL A 458 -11.30 -2.68 -42.52
C VAL A 458 -10.88 -4.11 -42.85
N GLU A 459 -10.94 -4.46 -44.13
CA GLU A 459 -10.57 -5.79 -44.61
C GLU A 459 -9.11 -6.12 -44.23
N GLY A 460 -8.90 -7.23 -43.52
CA GLY A 460 -7.58 -7.70 -43.09
C GLY A 460 -7.00 -7.01 -41.84
N GLU A 461 -7.75 -6.09 -41.21
CA GLU A 461 -7.34 -5.37 -39.99
C GLU A 461 -8.34 -5.56 -38.84
N GLY A 462 -9.01 -6.72 -38.79
CA GLY A 462 -9.91 -7.06 -37.68
C GLY A 462 -9.12 -7.42 -36.42
N ILE A 463 -9.78 -7.34 -35.27
CA ILE A 463 -9.19 -7.69 -33.99
C ILE A 463 -9.22 -9.21 -33.87
N VAL A 464 -8.07 -9.83 -33.66
CA VAL A 464 -7.98 -11.26 -33.37
C VAL A 464 -8.10 -11.43 -31.86
N VAL A 465 -9.00 -12.30 -31.43
CA VAL A 465 -9.12 -12.68 -30.02
C VAL A 465 -8.94 -14.19 -29.90
N ASP A 466 -8.12 -14.61 -28.93
CA ASP A 466 -7.93 -16.02 -28.65
C ASP A 466 -9.03 -16.54 -27.72
N GLU A 467 -9.43 -17.79 -27.91
CA GLU A 467 -10.28 -18.49 -26.93
C GLU A 467 -9.56 -18.52 -25.56
N PRO A 468 -10.21 -18.09 -24.48
CA PRO A 468 -9.60 -18.01 -23.16
C PRO A 468 -9.37 -19.42 -22.59
N ASP A 469 -8.24 -19.59 -21.90
CA ASP A 469 -7.96 -20.81 -21.16
C ASP A 469 -9.05 -21.05 -20.09
N ALA A 470 -9.43 -22.31 -19.91
CA ALA A 470 -10.39 -22.67 -18.88
C ALA A 470 -9.78 -22.46 -17.49
N LEU A 471 -10.42 -21.62 -16.67
CA LEU A 471 -9.99 -21.32 -15.32
C LEU A 471 -10.15 -22.53 -14.38
N VAL A 472 -9.12 -22.87 -13.61
CA VAL A 472 -9.08 -24.00 -12.69
C VAL A 472 -9.13 -23.52 -11.23
N LEU A 473 -10.23 -23.86 -10.53
CA LEU A 473 -10.40 -23.60 -9.10
C LEU A 473 -9.32 -24.26 -8.23
N PRO A 474 -9.02 -23.70 -7.05
CA PRO A 474 -8.05 -24.29 -6.15
C PRO A 474 -8.58 -25.59 -5.53
N SER A 475 -7.66 -26.47 -5.15
CA SER A 475 -7.93 -27.73 -4.47
C SER A 475 -6.87 -27.97 -3.40
N ILE A 476 -7.30 -28.40 -2.20
CA ILE A 476 -6.44 -28.75 -1.09
C ILE A 476 -6.34 -30.27 -1.00
N ALA A 477 -5.12 -30.79 -0.89
CA ALA A 477 -4.84 -32.18 -0.60
C ALA A 477 -3.86 -32.29 0.58
N GLY A 478 -3.96 -33.38 1.34
CA GLY A 478 -3.19 -33.61 2.56
C GLY A 478 -4.11 -34.12 3.67
N THR A 479 -3.59 -34.98 4.54
CA THR A 479 -4.34 -35.48 5.71
C THR A 479 -3.97 -34.60 6.91
N PRO A 480 -4.89 -33.79 7.45
CA PRO A 480 -4.61 -32.95 8.60
C PRO A 480 -4.37 -33.81 9.86
N PRO A 481 -3.58 -33.32 10.81
CA PRO A 481 -3.43 -33.96 12.12
C PRO A 481 -4.75 -33.95 12.90
N ASP A 482 -4.99 -34.99 13.69
CA ASP A 482 -6.16 -35.12 14.58
C ASP A 482 -5.82 -34.92 16.06
N SER A 483 -4.52 -34.82 16.38
CA SER A 483 -3.98 -34.73 17.74
C SER A 483 -2.71 -33.88 17.80
N ALA A 484 -2.48 -33.24 18.95
CA ALA A 484 -1.26 -32.50 19.28
C ALA A 484 -0.93 -32.67 20.78
N GLU A 485 0.33 -32.44 21.14
CA GLU A 485 0.81 -32.50 22.52
C GLU A 485 0.92 -31.08 23.10
N LEU A 486 0.57 -30.92 24.38
CA LEU A 486 0.65 -29.64 25.08
C LEU A 486 2.07 -29.09 25.05
N ASP A 487 2.22 -27.79 24.75
CA ASP A 487 3.50 -27.08 24.67
C ASP A 487 4.48 -27.61 23.60
N ILE A 488 4.02 -28.45 22.66
CA ILE A 488 4.79 -28.94 21.51
C ILE A 488 4.23 -28.35 20.22
N GLU A 489 5.11 -27.77 19.39
CA GLU A 489 4.72 -27.24 18.09
C GLU A 489 4.17 -28.34 17.17
N LEU A 490 2.93 -28.16 16.75
CA LEU A 490 2.29 -28.90 15.66
C LEU A 490 2.64 -28.22 14.34
N ALA A 491 3.10 -29.00 13.36
CA ALA A 491 3.30 -28.55 11.99
C ALA A 491 2.42 -29.37 11.02
N TYR A 492 1.78 -28.70 10.08
CA TYR A 492 0.99 -29.33 9.01
C TYR A 492 1.30 -28.68 7.66
N GLN A 493 1.55 -29.50 6.64
CA GLN A 493 1.86 -29.04 5.29
C GLN A 493 0.88 -29.68 4.28
N PRO A 494 -0.22 -29.01 3.93
CA PRO A 494 -1.05 -29.40 2.80
C PRO A 494 -0.33 -29.13 1.47
N SER A 495 -0.84 -29.74 0.41
CA SER A 495 -0.49 -29.45 -0.98
C SER A 495 -1.69 -28.82 -1.69
N GLY A 496 -1.44 -27.76 -2.45
CA GLY A 496 -2.45 -27.03 -3.23
C GLY A 496 -2.25 -27.25 -4.72
N ALA A 497 -3.35 -27.28 -5.47
CA ALA A 497 -3.33 -27.26 -6.93
C ALA A 497 -4.47 -26.36 -7.45
N GLY A 498 -4.35 -25.88 -8.68
CA GLY A 498 -5.26 -24.92 -9.30
C GLY A 498 -4.47 -23.96 -10.18
N ASP A 499 -5.15 -23.01 -10.80
CA ASP A 499 -4.44 -21.92 -11.47
C ASP A 499 -3.66 -21.10 -10.44
N LEU A 500 -2.44 -20.73 -10.82
CA LEU A 500 -1.64 -19.84 -10.02
C LEU A 500 -2.14 -18.40 -10.17
N PRO A 501 -1.98 -17.58 -9.14
CA PRO A 501 -1.35 -17.92 -7.86
C PRO A 501 -2.26 -18.62 -6.86
N LEU A 502 -1.66 -19.39 -5.95
CA LEU A 502 -2.34 -19.99 -4.81
C LEU A 502 -2.02 -19.21 -3.52
N TRP A 503 -3.03 -18.96 -2.69
CA TRP A 503 -2.87 -18.32 -1.38
C TRP A 503 -3.46 -19.16 -0.27
N TRP A 504 -2.67 -19.35 0.78
CA TRP A 504 -3.11 -20.03 1.97
C TRP A 504 -3.50 -19.04 3.07
N SER A 505 -4.59 -19.32 3.76
CA SER A 505 -5.05 -18.56 4.93
C SER A 505 -5.77 -19.47 5.94
N LEU A 506 -5.99 -18.96 7.14
CA LEU A 506 -6.79 -19.61 8.18
C LEU A 506 -8.13 -18.88 8.30
N ALA A 507 -9.21 -19.53 7.87
CA ALA A 507 -10.56 -18.97 7.99
C ALA A 507 -11.13 -19.13 9.41
N ASP A 508 -10.67 -20.15 10.14
CA ASP A 508 -10.97 -20.37 11.56
C ASP A 508 -9.80 -21.15 12.18
N ALA A 509 -9.23 -20.67 13.27
CA ALA A 509 -8.11 -21.31 13.95
C ALA A 509 -7.90 -20.73 15.36
N PRO A 510 -7.17 -21.42 16.25
CA PRO A 510 -6.66 -20.82 17.47
C PRO A 510 -5.83 -19.56 17.17
N ALA A 511 -5.94 -18.53 18.00
CA ALA A 511 -5.29 -17.23 17.76
C ALA A 511 -3.76 -17.31 17.59
N SER A 512 -3.10 -18.29 18.24
CA SER A 512 -1.66 -18.51 18.10
C SER A 512 -1.25 -19.36 16.89
N ALA A 513 -2.21 -19.86 16.11
CA ALA A 513 -1.90 -20.61 14.89
C ALA A 513 -1.45 -19.65 13.77
N ARG A 514 -0.53 -20.12 12.94
CA ARG A 514 -0.03 -19.41 11.76
C ARG A 514 -0.11 -20.31 10.55
N ILE A 515 -0.25 -19.71 9.37
CA ILE A 515 -0.08 -20.39 8.10
C ILE A 515 0.77 -19.50 7.19
N ASP A 516 1.79 -20.06 6.58
CA ASP A 516 2.57 -19.36 5.56
C ASP A 516 1.72 -19.24 4.28
N ALA A 517 1.46 -18.00 3.84
CA ALA A 517 0.54 -17.75 2.73
C ALA A 517 1.02 -18.30 1.37
N ALA A 518 2.33 -18.55 1.22
CA ALA A 518 2.93 -19.07 -0.01
C ALA A 518 2.87 -20.60 -0.10
N SER A 519 3.32 -21.25 0.96
CA SER A 519 3.52 -22.69 1.03
C SER A 519 2.33 -23.42 1.64
N GLY A 520 1.54 -22.76 2.48
CA GLY A 520 0.50 -23.39 3.29
C GLY A 520 1.02 -24.05 4.55
N ALA A 521 2.30 -23.85 4.91
CA ALA A 521 2.89 -24.39 6.13
C ALA A 521 2.16 -23.84 7.36
N LEU A 522 1.37 -24.68 8.01
CA LEU A 522 0.65 -24.37 9.24
C LEU A 522 1.50 -24.73 10.45
N THR A 523 1.65 -23.80 11.39
CA THR A 523 2.29 -24.03 12.69
C THR A 523 1.38 -23.59 13.83
N TRP A 524 1.39 -24.36 14.92
CA TRP A 524 0.63 -24.02 16.13
C TRP A 524 1.17 -24.75 17.36
N THR A 525 1.37 -24.02 18.47
CA THR A 525 1.72 -24.62 19.77
C THR A 525 0.56 -24.47 20.74
N PRO A 526 -0.10 -25.57 21.16
CA PRO A 526 -1.19 -25.51 22.12
C PRO A 526 -0.67 -25.21 23.53
N THR A 527 -1.32 -24.28 24.23
CA THR A 527 -1.00 -23.91 25.63
C THR A 527 -2.05 -24.40 26.63
N ALA A 528 -3.09 -25.09 26.16
CA ALA A 528 -4.10 -25.72 27.00
C ALA A 528 -4.65 -26.99 26.33
N PRO A 529 -5.12 -27.97 27.13
CA PRO A 529 -5.80 -29.14 26.61
C PRO A 529 -7.22 -28.80 26.13
N GLY A 530 -7.71 -29.52 25.13
CA GLY A 530 -9.02 -29.28 24.54
C GLY A 530 -9.14 -29.73 23.09
N SER A 531 -10.28 -29.42 22.47
CA SER A 531 -10.51 -29.63 21.04
C SER A 531 -10.52 -28.28 20.34
N TYR A 532 -9.69 -28.15 19.31
CA TYR A 532 -9.48 -26.91 18.57
C TYR A 532 -9.87 -27.11 17.11
N ALA A 533 -10.76 -26.26 16.61
CA ALA A 533 -11.16 -26.27 15.21
C ALA A 533 -10.16 -25.50 14.36
N PHE A 534 -9.88 -26.04 13.18
CA PHE A 534 -9.11 -25.40 12.13
C PHE A 534 -9.90 -25.44 10.83
N THR A 535 -9.85 -24.35 10.08
CA THR A 535 -10.32 -24.25 8.69
C THR A 535 -9.21 -23.60 7.89
N VAL A 536 -8.46 -24.42 7.17
CA VAL A 536 -7.48 -23.95 6.18
C VAL A 536 -8.22 -23.57 4.91
N GLN A 537 -7.90 -22.42 4.34
CA GLN A 537 -8.44 -21.94 3.08
C GLN A 537 -7.31 -21.82 2.06
N LEU A 538 -7.62 -22.20 0.82
CA LEU A 538 -6.77 -22.00 -0.34
C LEU A 538 -7.56 -21.23 -1.40
N ASP A 539 -7.04 -20.07 -1.77
CA ASP A 539 -7.61 -19.16 -2.75
C ASP A 539 -6.74 -19.09 -4.00
N ASN A 540 -7.36 -18.81 -5.14
CA ASN A 540 -6.71 -18.25 -6.32
C ASN A 540 -7.61 -17.20 -6.97
N ASP A 541 -7.18 -16.65 -8.11
CA ASP A 541 -7.96 -15.63 -8.82
C ASP A 541 -9.34 -16.11 -9.33
N VAL A 542 -9.59 -17.42 -9.32
CA VAL A 542 -10.84 -18.07 -9.77
C VAL A 542 -11.82 -18.27 -8.61
N GLY A 543 -11.33 -18.53 -7.41
CA GLY A 543 -12.17 -18.77 -6.24
C GLY A 543 -11.42 -19.38 -5.06
N ALA A 544 -12.16 -19.97 -4.13
CA ALA A 544 -11.63 -20.46 -2.86
C ALA A 544 -12.12 -21.89 -2.56
N VAL A 545 -11.30 -22.64 -1.83
CA VAL A 545 -11.67 -23.94 -1.25
C VAL A 545 -11.22 -24.00 0.21
N GLN A 546 -11.96 -24.74 1.04
CA GLN A 546 -11.65 -24.89 2.46
C GLN A 546 -11.46 -26.37 2.85
N GLN A 547 -10.59 -26.60 3.82
CA GLN A 547 -10.40 -27.87 4.53
C GLN A 547 -10.53 -27.65 6.04
N SER A 548 -11.63 -28.11 6.61
CA SER A 548 -11.86 -28.05 8.06
C SER A 548 -11.47 -29.36 8.76
N PHE A 549 -10.86 -29.24 9.94
CA PHE A 549 -10.48 -30.36 10.80
C PHE A 549 -10.47 -29.95 12.27
N VAL A 550 -10.36 -30.94 13.17
CA VAL A 550 -10.27 -30.72 14.62
C VAL A 550 -9.02 -31.40 15.15
N VAL A 551 -8.23 -30.65 15.92
CA VAL A 551 -7.06 -31.18 16.64
C VAL A 551 -7.40 -31.32 18.11
N THR A 552 -7.20 -32.52 18.66
CA THR A 552 -7.39 -32.79 20.10
C THR A 552 -6.06 -32.73 20.82
N VAL A 553 -5.96 -31.86 21.83
CA VAL A 553 -4.82 -31.75 22.73
C VAL A 553 -5.16 -32.51 24.00
N ALA A 554 -4.42 -33.58 24.27
CA ALA A 554 -4.58 -34.33 25.50
C ALA A 554 -4.18 -33.45 26.70
N GLY A 555 -4.96 -33.51 27.78
CA GLY A 555 -4.47 -33.05 29.08
C GLY A 555 -3.49 -34.06 29.64
N ASP A 556 -2.57 -33.61 30.49
CA ASP A 556 -1.85 -34.54 31.36
C ASP A 556 -2.87 -35.32 32.18
N ASP A 557 -3.18 -36.54 31.75
CA ASP A 557 -3.85 -37.50 32.59
C ASP A 557 -2.90 -37.74 33.76
N ALA A 558 -3.24 -37.17 34.92
CA ALA A 558 -2.60 -37.49 36.18
C ALA A 558 -2.54 -39.01 36.26
N SER A 559 -1.31 -39.54 36.18
CA SER A 559 -1.03 -40.96 36.26
C SER A 559 -1.81 -41.54 37.44
N ASP A 560 -2.83 -42.34 37.14
CA ASP A 560 -3.61 -43.06 38.11
C ASP A 560 -2.66 -43.96 38.90
N SER A 561 -2.45 -43.59 40.16
CA SER A 561 -1.72 -44.37 41.14
C SER A 561 -2.61 -45.52 41.62
N SER A 562 -2.79 -46.54 40.78
CA SER A 562 -3.35 -47.81 41.23
C SER A 562 -2.21 -48.69 41.73
N ALA A 563 -2.05 -48.70 43.05
CA ALA A 563 -1.29 -49.66 43.82
C ALA A 563 -1.75 -51.09 43.51
N GLY A 564 -0.83 -51.93 43.04
CA GLY A 564 -0.94 -53.38 43.11
C GLY A 564 -0.08 -53.88 44.28
N GLU A 565 -0.70 -54.10 45.43
CA GLU A 565 -0.08 -54.78 46.58
C GLU A 565 0.31 -56.22 46.23
N GLY A 566 1.44 -56.66 46.79
CA GLY A 566 1.95 -58.02 46.72
C GLY A 566 1.24 -59.01 47.65
N GLU A 567 1.53 -60.29 47.40
CA GLU A 567 1.11 -61.48 48.15
C GLU A 567 1.33 -61.44 49.68
N PRO A 568 0.61 -62.28 50.44
CA PRO A 568 0.47 -62.13 51.89
C PRO A 568 1.61 -62.81 52.66
N THR A 569 2.05 -62.17 53.75
CA THR A 569 2.68 -62.90 54.87
C THR A 569 2.18 -62.36 56.21
N SER A 570 2.16 -63.28 57.17
CA SER A 570 1.51 -63.27 58.47
C SER A 570 2.04 -62.26 59.49
N SER A 571 1.11 -61.83 60.35
CA SER A 571 1.22 -61.36 61.74
C SER A 571 2.60 -61.41 62.42
N SER A 572 2.98 -60.33 63.12
CA SER A 572 2.92 -60.27 64.60
C SER A 572 3.61 -59.01 65.17
N ASP A 573 2.89 -58.35 66.08
CA ASP A 573 3.34 -57.77 67.36
C ASP A 573 4.26 -56.53 67.48
N GLY A 574 3.98 -55.75 68.54
CA GLY A 574 4.93 -54.82 69.20
C GLY A 574 4.81 -53.34 68.81
N THR A 575 3.95 -52.52 69.41
CA THR A 575 4.05 -51.85 70.73
C THR A 575 5.00 -50.62 70.79
N THR A 576 4.47 -49.53 71.37
CA THR A 576 5.10 -48.36 72.06
C THR A 576 5.76 -47.25 71.20
N THR A 577 5.19 -46.02 71.13
CA THR A 577 5.35 -44.83 72.03
C THR A 577 6.79 -44.25 71.97
N VAL A 578 7.13 -42.95 71.93
CA VAL A 578 6.51 -41.68 72.36
C VAL A 578 7.53 -40.53 72.14
N ASP A 579 7.03 -39.30 72.10
CA ASP A 579 7.63 -37.97 72.44
C ASP A 579 8.75 -37.25 71.67
N GLY A 580 8.55 -35.91 71.64
CA GLY A 580 9.55 -34.84 71.87
C GLY A 580 9.72 -33.87 70.69
N ASP A 581 9.07 -32.71 70.61
CA ASP A 581 9.18 -31.44 71.39
C ASP A 581 10.44 -30.57 71.11
N GLY A 582 10.21 -29.24 71.01
CA GLY A 582 11.19 -28.15 71.15
C GLY A 582 11.43 -27.27 69.90
N THR A 583 10.78 -26.10 69.71
CA THR A 583 11.13 -24.71 70.16
C THR A 583 12.45 -24.13 69.59
N ILE A 584 12.72 -22.84 69.29
CA ILE A 584 12.06 -21.51 69.21
C ILE A 584 13.11 -20.54 68.58
N ALA A 585 12.64 -19.51 67.83
CA ALA A 585 13.13 -18.13 67.57
C ALA A 585 14.61 -17.75 67.23
N GLY A 586 14.74 -16.64 66.47
CA GLY A 586 15.86 -15.69 66.57
C GLY A 586 16.07 -14.76 65.38
N ASP A 587 15.78 -13.46 65.57
CA ASP A 587 15.97 -12.30 64.67
C ASP A 587 17.45 -11.88 64.47
N GLY A 588 17.73 -10.96 63.53
CA GLY A 588 18.88 -10.03 63.63
C GLY A 588 19.42 -9.38 62.35
N GLU A 589 19.33 -8.05 62.27
CA GLU A 589 19.97 -7.13 61.30
C GLU A 589 21.49 -6.93 61.51
N GLY A 590 22.18 -6.40 60.48
CA GLY A 590 23.15 -5.30 60.63
C GLY A 590 24.55 -5.46 59.99
N GLY A 591 25.05 -4.41 59.31
CA GLY A 591 26.50 -4.08 59.27
C GLY A 591 27.11 -3.56 57.95
N SER A 592 27.72 -2.38 58.01
CA SER A 592 28.27 -1.52 56.92
C SER A 592 29.83 -1.49 56.81
N VAL A 593 30.34 -0.72 55.82
CA VAL A 593 31.65 -0.02 55.60
C VAL A 593 32.87 -0.88 55.15
N THR A 594 33.87 -0.52 54.29
CA THR A 594 34.68 0.68 53.87
C THR A 594 35.37 0.39 52.49
N GLY A 595 35.96 1.28 51.67
CA GLY A 595 36.49 2.66 51.83
C GLY A 595 37.15 3.24 50.56
N ASP A 596 38.00 4.26 50.76
CA ASP A 596 38.26 5.48 49.96
C ASP A 596 39.41 5.48 48.90
N GLY A 597 39.50 6.59 48.13
CA GLY A 597 40.76 7.09 47.51
C GLY A 597 40.64 8.31 46.56
N GLU A 598 41.06 9.50 47.02
CA GLU A 598 41.06 10.83 46.36
C GLU A 598 42.33 11.21 45.53
N GLY A 599 42.21 12.27 44.71
CA GLY A 599 43.26 13.27 44.38
C GLY A 599 43.39 13.58 42.86
N GLY A 600 43.49 14.80 42.30
CA GLY A 600 43.62 16.18 42.79
C GLY A 600 44.43 17.05 41.79
N ASN A 601 43.83 18.11 41.26
CA ASN A 601 44.36 19.43 40.81
C ASN A 601 45.22 19.67 39.52
N THR A 602 44.89 20.80 38.85
CA THR A 602 45.47 21.54 37.68
C THR A 602 46.66 22.47 38.10
N PRO A 603 47.27 23.45 37.35
CA PRO A 603 46.90 24.13 36.06
C PRO A 603 48.04 24.69 35.10
N GLY A 604 47.61 25.34 33.98
CA GLY A 604 48.27 26.48 33.27
C GLY A 604 48.78 26.20 31.84
N ALA A 605 48.92 27.13 30.88
CA ALA A 605 48.41 28.49 30.58
C ALA A 605 49.02 28.95 29.20
N ARG A 606 48.27 29.70 28.38
CA ARG A 606 48.66 30.73 27.34
C ARG A 606 49.45 30.26 26.09
N ASP A 607 49.24 30.80 24.87
CA ASP A 607 49.32 32.20 24.41
C ASP A 607 48.34 32.59 23.25
N ASP A 608 48.09 33.91 23.21
CA ASP A 608 47.38 34.78 22.25
C ASP A 608 48.02 34.78 20.81
N VAL A 609 47.54 35.40 19.72
CA VAL A 609 46.92 36.74 19.49
C VAL A 609 46.37 36.87 18.04
N ASP A 610 45.36 37.77 17.90
CA ASP A 610 45.08 38.75 16.82
C ASP A 610 44.78 38.33 15.35
N ALA A 611 44.03 39.07 14.52
CA ALA A 611 43.02 40.13 14.62
C ALA A 611 42.67 40.61 13.19
N GLY A 612 41.46 41.18 13.02
CA GLY A 612 41.12 42.16 11.97
C GLY A 612 40.50 41.60 10.69
N GLY A 613 39.44 42.18 10.09
CA GLY A 613 38.75 43.44 10.35
C GLY A 613 37.68 43.70 9.27
N CYS A 614 36.71 44.54 9.62
CA CYS A 614 35.53 44.96 8.85
C CYS A 614 35.82 45.91 7.66
N ALA A 615 34.85 46.04 6.73
CA ALA A 615 34.19 47.30 6.25
C ALA A 615 33.61 47.10 4.82
N CYS A 616 32.28 47.15 4.61
CA CYS A 616 31.41 48.32 4.32
C CYS A 616 31.52 48.91 2.90
N ALA A 617 30.41 48.93 2.12
CA ALA A 617 29.66 50.13 1.70
C ALA A 617 28.86 49.99 0.37
N SER A 618 27.52 50.06 0.49
CA SER A 618 26.52 50.84 -0.27
C SER A 618 26.52 50.96 -1.81
N ALA A 619 25.36 50.68 -2.43
CA ALA A 619 24.60 51.64 -3.25
C ALA A 619 23.21 51.09 -3.66
N ALA A 620 22.14 51.87 -3.42
CA ALA A 620 20.85 51.84 -4.14
C ALA A 620 20.96 52.84 -5.34
N PRO A 621 19.97 53.04 -6.27
CA PRO A 621 18.53 52.70 -6.23
C PRO A 621 17.87 52.27 -7.58
N SER A 622 16.59 51.88 -7.56
CA SER A 622 15.47 52.38 -8.42
C SER A 622 14.36 51.35 -8.70
N ARG A 623 13.09 51.81 -8.65
CA ARG A 623 11.85 51.08 -8.99
C ARG A 623 11.68 50.93 -10.52
N PRO A 624 10.92 49.93 -11.01
CA PRO A 624 9.59 50.24 -11.57
C PRO A 624 8.51 49.15 -11.31
N GLY A 625 7.25 49.52 -11.57
CA GLY A 625 6.04 48.69 -11.42
C GLY A 625 5.74 47.75 -12.60
N PRO A 626 4.46 47.40 -12.84
CA PRO A 626 3.95 46.04 -12.73
C PRO A 626 3.89 45.31 -14.07
N HIS A 627 4.29 44.03 -14.10
CA HIS A 627 4.05 43.16 -15.26
C HIS A 627 3.70 41.72 -14.86
N ALA A 628 2.55 41.29 -15.38
CA ALA A 628 2.16 39.95 -15.83
C ALA A 628 2.86 38.74 -15.19
N VAL A 629 2.10 38.02 -14.36
CA VAL A 629 2.44 36.69 -13.85
C VAL A 629 2.35 35.68 -15.01
N HIS A 630 3.50 35.30 -15.55
CA HIS A 630 3.64 34.03 -16.26
C HIS A 630 3.87 32.93 -15.22
N ALA A 631 2.95 31.97 -15.15
CA ALA A 631 3.08 30.78 -14.32
C ALA A 631 4.23 29.90 -14.84
N THR A 632 5.37 29.91 -14.17
CA THR A 632 6.46 28.97 -14.41
C THR A 632 6.24 27.71 -13.57
N HIS A 633 5.68 26.68 -14.21
CA HIS A 633 5.80 25.28 -13.79
C HIS A 633 7.24 24.82 -14.01
N ALA A 634 8.13 25.01 -13.04
CA ALA A 634 9.48 24.43 -13.08
C ALA A 634 10.17 24.55 -11.71
N MET A 635 9.76 23.75 -10.72
CA MET A 635 10.54 23.58 -9.48
C MET A 635 10.18 22.31 -8.70
N TRP A 636 9.90 21.19 -9.39
CA TRP A 636 9.61 19.91 -8.73
C TRP A 636 10.20 18.69 -9.47
N LEU A 637 11.30 18.90 -10.23
CA LEU A 637 11.65 18.05 -11.38
C LEU A 637 12.98 17.26 -11.38
N PRO A 638 13.78 17.10 -10.30
CA PRO A 638 14.83 16.08 -10.39
C PRO A 638 15.09 15.32 -9.09
N TRP A 639 14.34 14.25 -8.81
CA TRP A 639 14.76 13.20 -7.87
C TRP A 639 14.63 11.78 -8.44
N LEU A 640 13.68 11.53 -9.35
CA LEU A 640 13.46 10.21 -9.97
C LEU A 640 14.61 9.71 -10.89
N LEU A 641 15.59 10.55 -11.27
CA LEU A 641 16.67 10.18 -12.20
C LEU A 641 18.04 9.90 -11.54
N ALA A 642 18.21 10.12 -10.23
CA ALA A 642 19.53 10.09 -9.60
C ALA A 642 20.04 8.69 -9.19
N VAL A 643 19.17 7.67 -9.13
CA VAL A 643 19.55 6.31 -8.66
C VAL A 643 19.93 5.36 -9.82
N VAL A 644 19.49 5.62 -11.06
CA VAL A 644 19.75 4.70 -12.20
C VAL A 644 21.12 4.92 -12.88
N ARG A 645 21.89 5.97 -12.53
CA ARG A 645 23.13 6.34 -13.27
C ARG A 645 24.47 6.12 -12.56
N ARG A 646 24.55 5.34 -11.48
CA ARG A 646 25.83 4.97 -10.84
C ARG A 646 26.23 3.50 -10.98
N ARG A 647 26.13 2.91 -12.18
CA ARG A 647 27.00 1.79 -12.59
C ARG A 647 27.28 1.80 -14.10
N ARG A 648 28.04 2.79 -14.55
CA ARG A 648 28.93 2.64 -15.72
C ARG A 648 30.09 3.62 -15.54
N ASP A 649 31.31 3.09 -15.70
CA ASP A 649 32.62 3.77 -15.73
C ASP A 649 33.49 3.71 -14.45
N ARG A 650 34.17 2.56 -14.31
CA ARG A 650 35.61 2.46 -14.00
C ARG A 650 36.12 1.25 -14.78
N GLY A 651 37.17 1.25 -15.60
CA GLY A 651 38.12 2.24 -16.06
C GLY A 651 39.13 1.45 -16.90
N THR A 652 39.33 1.80 -18.16
CA THR A 652 40.36 1.19 -19.02
C THR A 652 41.69 1.92 -18.84
N GLY A 653 42.76 1.17 -18.58
CA GLY A 653 44.16 1.59 -18.72
C GLY A 653 45.03 0.41 -19.18
N PRO A 654 46.11 0.64 -19.95
CA PRO A 654 46.40 -0.17 -21.13
C PRO A 654 47.64 -1.08 -21.00
N THR A 655 47.72 -2.11 -21.86
CA THR A 655 48.88 -2.51 -22.72
C THR A 655 48.97 -4.03 -22.94
N ARG A 656 48.79 -4.49 -24.19
CA ARG A 656 49.86 -5.10 -25.03
C ARG A 656 49.30 -5.75 -26.31
N ARG A 657 49.98 -5.42 -27.42
CA ARG A 657 49.94 -6.03 -28.76
C ARG A 657 50.09 -7.56 -28.75
N VAL A 658 49.37 -8.24 -29.64
CA VAL A 658 49.81 -9.27 -30.65
C VAL A 658 48.66 -9.41 -31.67
N SER A 659 48.65 -8.72 -32.81
CA SER A 659 49.05 -9.12 -34.18
C SER A 659 48.34 -10.32 -34.86
N ARG A 660 47.75 -10.01 -36.05
CA ARG A 660 47.48 -10.86 -37.26
C ARG A 660 46.31 -11.85 -37.16
N THR A 661 45.41 -12.05 -38.14
CA THR A 661 45.44 -11.96 -39.63
C THR A 661 43.96 -12.00 -40.13
N ARG A 662 43.47 -11.14 -41.04
CA ARG A 662 43.14 -11.38 -42.49
C ARG A 662 42.70 -12.82 -42.80
N GLU A 663 41.62 -13.12 -43.54
CA GLU A 663 41.10 -12.71 -44.87
C GLU A 663 39.60 -13.12 -44.92
N ARG A 664 38.68 -12.71 -45.80
CA ARG A 664 38.58 -11.78 -46.93
C ARG A 664 37.09 -11.54 -47.16
#